data_AF-A0A3L8DC16-F1
#
_entry.id   AF-A0A3L8DC16-F1
#
_cell.length_a   1.000
_cell.length_b   1.000
_cell.length_c   1.000
_cell.angle_alpha   90.00
_cell.angle_beta   90.00
_cell.angle_gamma   90.00
#
_symmetry.space_group_name_H-M   'P 1'
#
loop_
_entity.id
_entity.type
_entity.pdbx_description
1 polymer ?
#
loop_
_entity_poly.entity_id
_entity_poly.type
_entity_poly.pdbx_seq_one_letter_code
_entity_poly.pdbx_strand_id
1 'polypeptide(L)'
;MCRGNQGSRAGAIGHMLAMKKLVLRILLTSCVLELTKANVIKLSEPVRNYNGAKRSYCPVNAYIENQPINRHDSSLRLRQLRSEMVRVAAVQGPALDGYIVTSDDEHQSESVDPRDMRKEFLTGFYGSAGKALVTIDKAILWTDGRYHVQADQQLDCNWILMKQGEYDVPRITEWLIHEFQNRSEVRIGANPKLISAFTWEAWEDALANSSIRLVAVRNDLVDLIWQVGRPEYNPHAAYPLADEYSGKPWQEKIRNVRLEMELSSADALVVTALDDIAWLFNIRGYDLPYTPVLRAYAIITHGSLHLYAPRHKILRSVDIHLKTDSCFHANCVKWHNYTAIWYDLKTMSQAWNTIPAEKILAKPSPVINLRAEKNKVEIEGMRRSHIRDAVAMCDFLAYMEEQYELDSEGWDEMQVARVADEFRYEQDHNRDGTTDVTRTLHFGTPTEEQRKAYTRVLIGSIELSSLIFPSDLTMDQLDIVARRPLWSIGYDYTHGTGHGIGHFSSVHESPIHVAYGNKHPLAGCSIKLQPGFFLSNEPGYYKEGDFGVRLENILEVLPADKSRRWLSNYNRRIREEVGAELKRRLKMKAFYWMMMKTATIPETSSSSQDFFPDYYSRSTPSATRQFHVLVVIVAAYHVVASFTEMHN
;
A
#
# COMPACT_ATOMS: atom_id res chain seq x y z
N MET A 1 8.02 -53.41 26.93
CA MET A 1 7.11 -53.97 27.99
C MET A 1 5.76 -53.32 27.73
N CYS A 2 4.67 -54.00 27.37
CA CYS A 2 4.13 -55.28 27.84
C CYS A 2 3.67 -56.21 26.71
N ARG A 3 3.89 -57.51 26.94
CA ARG A 3 3.36 -58.69 26.20
C ARG A 3 1.86 -58.85 26.49
N GLY A 4 1.06 -59.35 25.55
CA GLY A 4 0.67 -60.78 25.45
C GLY A 4 -0.87 -60.86 25.58
N ASN A 5 -1.62 -61.83 25.08
CA ASN A 5 -1.29 -63.14 24.54
C ASN A 5 -2.58 -63.72 23.87
N GLN A 6 -2.42 -64.31 22.68
CA GLN A 6 -2.88 -65.66 22.29
C GLN A 6 -4.36 -66.11 22.43
N GLY A 7 -4.86 -66.73 21.35
CA GLY A 7 -5.52 -68.03 21.51
C GLY A 7 -6.56 -68.49 20.46
N SER A 8 -6.09 -69.11 19.36
CA SER A 8 -6.71 -70.27 18.66
C SER A 8 -8.05 -70.06 17.91
N ARG A 9 -8.44 -70.77 16.84
CA ARG A 9 -7.99 -72.02 16.21
C ARG A 9 -8.55 -72.10 14.78
N ALA A 10 -7.81 -72.76 13.89
CA ALA A 10 -8.15 -73.18 12.53
C ALA A 10 -9.47 -74.01 12.46
N GLY A 11 -10.15 -74.20 11.33
CA GLY A 11 -9.93 -73.81 9.94
C GLY A 11 -10.99 -74.50 9.07
N ALA A 12 -11.20 -74.00 7.85
CA ALA A 12 -11.74 -74.76 6.72
C ALA A 12 -11.29 -74.06 5.44
N ILE A 13 -10.19 -74.57 4.88
CA ILE A 13 -9.61 -74.21 3.60
C ILE A 13 -10.40 -74.95 2.52
N GLY A 14 -10.72 -74.24 1.44
CA GLY A 14 -11.01 -74.85 0.15
C GLY A 14 -12.40 -74.55 -0.38
N HIS A 15 -12.64 -73.32 -0.83
CA HIS A 15 -13.47 -72.97 -2.00
C HIS A 15 -13.54 -71.44 -2.10
N MET A 16 -12.58 -70.84 -2.80
CA MET A 16 -12.60 -69.50 -3.47
C MET A 16 -11.19 -68.94 -3.72
N LEU A 17 -10.17 -69.80 -3.69
CA LEU A 17 -8.89 -69.60 -4.39
C LEU A 17 -9.05 -69.49 -5.94
N ALA A 18 -10.29 -69.51 -6.46
CA ALA A 18 -10.64 -69.39 -7.88
C ALA A 18 -11.16 -68.00 -8.30
N MET A 19 -11.53 -67.08 -7.39
CA MET A 19 -11.97 -65.72 -7.78
C MET A 19 -10.85 -64.67 -7.78
N LYS A 20 -9.73 -64.91 -7.07
CA LYS A 20 -8.59 -63.96 -7.05
C LYS A 20 -7.66 -64.05 -8.27
N LYS A 21 -7.73 -65.13 -9.08
CA LYS A 21 -6.96 -65.25 -10.33
C LYS A 21 -7.71 -64.75 -11.58
N LEU A 22 -9.03 -64.52 -11.50
CA LEU A 22 -9.83 -63.96 -12.59
C LEU A 22 -9.88 -62.42 -12.53
N VAL A 23 -9.95 -61.84 -11.33
CA VAL A 23 -9.94 -60.38 -11.14
C VAL A 23 -8.56 -59.77 -11.42
N LEU A 24 -7.46 -60.50 -11.18
CA LEU A 24 -6.10 -60.05 -11.48
C LEU A 24 -5.72 -60.18 -12.97
N ARG A 25 -6.48 -60.94 -13.78
CA ARG A 25 -6.30 -60.98 -15.25
C ARG A 25 -7.19 -59.99 -16.00
N ILE A 26 -8.33 -59.60 -15.44
CA ILE A 26 -9.22 -58.59 -16.06
C ILE A 26 -8.72 -57.15 -15.79
N LEU A 27 -8.06 -56.91 -14.65
CA LEU A 27 -7.46 -55.60 -14.33
C LEU A 27 -6.11 -55.32 -15.01
N LEU A 28 -5.50 -56.31 -15.68
CA LEU A 28 -4.22 -56.16 -16.40
C LEU A 28 -4.36 -56.16 -17.93
N THR A 29 -5.58 -56.37 -18.48
CA THR A 29 -5.83 -56.35 -19.93
C THR A 29 -6.68 -55.18 -20.42
N SER A 30 -7.26 -54.36 -19.55
CA SER A 30 -7.88 -53.08 -19.92
C SER A 30 -6.92 -51.88 -19.86
N CYS A 31 -5.64 -52.11 -19.54
CA CYS A 31 -4.63 -51.06 -19.40
C CYS A 31 -3.68 -50.92 -20.61
N VAL A 32 -3.95 -51.60 -21.74
CA VAL A 32 -3.07 -51.54 -22.94
C VAL A 32 -3.82 -51.20 -24.25
N LEU A 33 -5.14 -51.05 -24.25
CA LEU A 33 -5.92 -50.76 -25.47
C LEU A 33 -7.03 -49.72 -25.25
N GLU A 34 -6.73 -48.62 -24.57
CA GLU A 34 -7.42 -47.33 -24.78
C GLU A 34 -6.41 -46.17 -24.70
N LEU A 35 -5.31 -46.32 -25.43
CA LEU A 35 -4.59 -45.19 -25.99
C LEU A 35 -5.34 -44.73 -27.24
N THR A 36 -6.30 -43.82 -27.06
CA THR A 36 -6.43 -42.61 -27.90
C THR A 36 -7.57 -41.73 -27.36
N LYS A 37 -7.21 -40.51 -26.95
CA LYS A 37 -8.07 -39.37 -26.58
C LYS A 37 -8.66 -39.35 -25.17
N ALA A 38 -7.84 -39.63 -24.16
CA ALA A 38 -7.96 -38.86 -22.92
C ALA A 38 -7.21 -37.53 -23.14
N ASN A 39 -7.94 -36.48 -23.50
CA ASN A 39 -7.43 -35.12 -23.38
C ASN A 39 -7.12 -34.93 -21.89
N VAL A 40 -5.83 -34.99 -21.56
CA VAL A 40 -5.30 -34.34 -20.36
C VAL A 40 -5.91 -32.94 -20.38
N ILE A 41 -6.76 -32.64 -19.40
CA ILE A 41 -7.09 -31.25 -19.09
C ILE A 41 -5.74 -30.65 -18.68
N LYS A 42 -4.98 -30.17 -19.67
CA LYS A 42 -4.06 -29.06 -19.45
C LYS A 42 -4.98 -28.03 -18.80
N LEU A 43 -4.78 -27.77 -17.50
CA LEU A 43 -5.16 -26.46 -16.99
C LEU A 43 -4.54 -25.49 -17.99
N SER A 44 -5.38 -24.87 -18.81
CA SER A 44 -4.93 -23.90 -19.80
C SER A 44 -4.21 -22.86 -19.00
N GLU A 45 -2.91 -22.68 -19.26
CA GLU A 45 -2.18 -21.57 -18.66
C GLU A 45 -3.00 -20.30 -18.92
N PRO A 46 -3.19 -19.45 -17.89
CA PRO A 46 -3.93 -18.21 -18.07
C PRO A 46 -3.33 -17.44 -19.24
N VAL A 47 -4.20 -16.92 -20.12
CA VAL A 47 -3.77 -16.25 -21.35
C VAL A 47 -3.24 -14.86 -20.98
N ARG A 48 -1.96 -14.78 -20.61
CA ARG A 48 -1.34 -13.52 -20.21
C ARG A 48 -1.16 -12.55 -21.38
N ASN A 49 -1.44 -11.28 -21.16
CA ASN A 49 -1.26 -10.21 -22.13
C ASN A 49 0.14 -9.60 -22.04
N TYR A 50 1.07 -10.13 -22.84
CA TYR A 50 2.46 -9.65 -22.91
C TYR A 50 2.67 -8.39 -23.77
N ASN A 51 1.66 -7.96 -24.52
CA ASN A 51 1.71 -6.75 -25.35
C ASN A 51 1.17 -5.50 -24.65
N GLY A 52 0.72 -5.65 -23.40
CA GLY A 52 0.18 -4.56 -22.59
C GLY A 52 -1.23 -4.12 -23.00
N ALA A 53 -1.71 -3.09 -22.31
CA ALA A 53 -3.03 -2.53 -22.52
C ALA A 53 -3.11 -1.74 -23.83
N LYS A 54 -4.27 -1.78 -24.49
CA LYS A 54 -4.58 -0.88 -25.60
C LYS A 54 -4.58 0.56 -25.07
N ARG A 55 -3.82 1.42 -25.73
CA ARG A 55 -3.63 2.83 -25.37
C ARG A 55 -4.58 3.73 -26.16
N SER A 56 -5.25 4.67 -25.51
CA SER A 56 -6.29 5.49 -26.16
C SER A 56 -5.73 6.37 -27.29
N TYR A 57 -4.53 6.90 -27.09
CA TYR A 57 -3.86 7.84 -28.01
C TYR A 57 -2.62 7.24 -28.70
N CYS A 58 -2.53 5.90 -28.73
CA CYS A 58 -1.49 5.18 -29.46
C CYS A 58 -2.07 4.00 -30.27
N PRO A 59 -3.03 4.23 -31.20
CA PRO A 59 -3.48 3.15 -32.07
C PRO A 59 -2.35 2.67 -33.00
N VAL A 60 -2.41 1.40 -33.41
CA VAL A 60 -1.39 0.73 -34.25
C VAL A 60 -1.07 1.47 -35.56
N ASN A 61 -1.98 2.35 -36.00
CA ASN A 61 -1.85 3.17 -37.23
C ASN A 61 -1.83 4.70 -36.95
N ALA A 62 -1.56 5.13 -35.72
CA ALA A 62 -1.50 6.56 -35.39
C ALA A 62 -0.27 7.21 -36.01
N TYR A 63 -0.47 8.15 -36.92
CA TYR A 63 0.55 9.12 -37.25
C TYR A 63 0.82 9.99 -36.02
N ILE A 64 2.09 10.34 -35.75
CA ILE A 64 2.54 11.72 -35.49
C ILE A 64 1.68 12.54 -34.48
N GLU A 65 0.55 12.95 -35.05
CA GLU A 65 -0.36 14.00 -34.65
C GLU A 65 -1.50 13.53 -33.71
N ASN A 66 -1.76 12.22 -33.57
CA ASN A 66 -2.85 11.67 -32.73
C ASN A 66 -2.37 11.18 -31.37
N GLN A 67 -1.82 12.08 -30.57
CA GLN A 67 -0.89 11.70 -29.53
C GLN A 67 -1.20 12.62 -28.30
N PRO A 68 -1.12 12.17 -27.03
CA PRO A 68 -1.70 12.91 -25.89
C PRO A 68 -1.14 14.32 -25.71
N ILE A 69 -1.98 15.26 -25.26
CA ILE A 69 -1.63 16.70 -25.10
C ILE A 69 -0.56 16.93 -24.03
N ASN A 70 -0.55 16.11 -22.96
CA ASN A 70 0.34 16.26 -21.80
C ASN A 70 1.59 15.36 -21.84
N ARG A 71 1.94 14.81 -23.01
CA ARG A 71 3.04 13.84 -23.11
C ARG A 71 4.42 14.51 -23.12
N HIS A 72 5.40 13.82 -22.57
CA HIS A 72 6.82 14.12 -22.78
C HIS A 72 7.42 13.13 -23.80
N ASP A 73 8.03 13.63 -24.88
CA ASP A 73 8.73 12.79 -25.84
C ASP A 73 9.98 12.16 -25.19
N SER A 74 9.92 10.85 -24.99
CA SER A 74 10.97 10.04 -24.37
C SER A 74 11.94 9.45 -25.39
N SER A 75 11.74 9.67 -26.69
CA SER A 75 12.52 9.03 -27.77
C SER A 75 14.02 9.27 -27.66
N LEU A 76 14.43 10.50 -27.35
CA LEU A 76 15.85 10.81 -27.15
C LEU A 76 16.42 10.12 -25.90
N ARG A 77 15.67 10.17 -24.78
CA ARG A 77 16.08 9.58 -23.50
C ARG A 77 16.24 8.06 -23.62
N LEU A 78 15.31 7.38 -24.29
CA LEU A 78 15.38 5.95 -24.57
C LEU A 78 16.59 5.59 -25.44
N ARG A 79 16.90 6.37 -26.49
CA ARG A 79 18.10 6.15 -27.31
C ARG A 79 19.39 6.31 -26.50
N GLN A 80 19.46 7.35 -25.67
CA GLN A 80 20.62 7.58 -24.81
C GLN A 80 20.79 6.46 -23.78
N LEU A 81 19.71 6.03 -23.12
CA LEU A 81 19.75 4.93 -22.15
C LEU A 81 20.22 3.62 -22.80
N ARG A 82 19.69 3.28 -23.98
CA ARG A 82 20.12 2.11 -24.76
C ARG A 82 21.60 2.18 -25.16
N SER A 83 22.12 3.37 -25.47
CA SER A 83 23.55 3.56 -25.70
C SER A 83 24.37 3.28 -24.45
N GLU A 84 23.89 3.71 -23.28
CA GLU A 84 24.56 3.45 -21.99
C GLU A 84 24.53 1.97 -21.59
N MET A 85 23.46 1.23 -21.92
CA MET A 85 23.34 -0.21 -21.68
C MET A 85 24.42 -1.05 -22.41
N VAL A 86 24.97 -0.54 -23.51
CA VAL A 86 26.01 -1.22 -24.30
C VAL A 86 27.41 -0.69 -23.97
N ARG A 87 27.52 0.47 -23.31
CA ARG A 87 28.80 1.12 -23.02
C ARG A 87 29.52 0.41 -21.88
N VAL A 88 30.61 -0.28 -22.19
CA VAL A 88 31.43 -1.06 -21.23
C VAL A 88 31.82 -0.24 -20.00
N ALA A 89 32.14 1.05 -20.15
CA ALA A 89 32.50 1.92 -19.03
C ALA A 89 31.36 2.15 -18.03
N ALA A 90 30.11 2.12 -18.49
CA ALA A 90 28.93 2.33 -17.64
C ALA A 90 28.50 1.03 -16.94
N VAL A 91 28.45 -0.09 -17.68
CA VAL A 91 27.90 -1.36 -17.18
C VAL A 91 28.94 -2.31 -16.56
N GLN A 92 30.23 -1.99 -16.68
CA GLN A 92 31.35 -2.76 -16.12
C GLN A 92 31.30 -4.25 -16.51
N GLY A 93 31.15 -4.52 -17.81
CA GLY A 93 31.07 -5.89 -18.34
C GLY A 93 30.52 -5.92 -19.77
N PRO A 94 29.97 -7.06 -20.22
CA PRO A 94 29.26 -7.16 -21.49
C PRO A 94 28.06 -6.18 -21.57
N ALA A 95 27.43 -6.07 -22.73
CA ALA A 95 26.21 -5.29 -22.88
C ALA A 95 25.04 -5.86 -22.05
N LEU A 96 24.12 -4.99 -21.66
CA LEU A 96 22.85 -5.36 -21.05
C LEU A 96 21.77 -5.51 -22.14
N ASP A 97 20.87 -6.46 -21.95
CA ASP A 97 19.71 -6.68 -22.81
C ASP A 97 18.47 -5.90 -22.34
N GLY A 98 18.46 -5.51 -21.06
CA GLY A 98 17.44 -4.67 -20.47
C GLY A 98 17.93 -3.91 -19.24
N TYR A 99 17.25 -2.83 -18.89
CA TYR A 99 17.51 -2.04 -17.69
C TYR A 99 16.19 -1.70 -16.98
N ILE A 100 16.12 -1.97 -15.67
CA ILE A 100 14.95 -1.70 -14.83
C ILE A 100 15.15 -0.38 -14.10
N VAL A 101 14.12 0.46 -14.11
CA VAL A 101 14.05 1.73 -13.37
C VAL A 101 12.76 1.74 -12.55
N THR A 102 12.87 1.88 -11.23
CA THR A 102 11.72 1.96 -10.32
C THR A 102 11.42 3.41 -9.92
N SER A 103 10.29 3.63 -9.26
CA SER A 103 9.97 4.90 -8.60
C SER A 103 10.85 5.18 -7.38
N ASP A 104 11.48 4.17 -6.78
CA ASP A 104 12.02 4.23 -5.43
C ASP A 104 13.35 5.00 -5.34
N ASP A 105 13.60 5.61 -4.19
CA ASP A 105 14.92 6.12 -3.80
C ASP A 105 15.70 5.09 -2.95
N GLU A 106 16.88 5.48 -2.48
CA GLU A 106 17.72 4.61 -1.64
C GLU A 106 17.16 4.35 -0.23
N HIS A 107 16.09 5.05 0.15
CA HIS A 107 15.40 4.93 1.43
C HIS A 107 14.02 4.28 1.32
N GLN A 108 13.61 3.91 0.10
CA GLN A 108 12.30 3.34 -0.22
C GLN A 108 11.17 4.28 0.22
N SER A 109 11.39 5.58 0.01
CA SER A 109 10.43 6.64 0.28
C SER A 109 9.25 6.54 -0.68
N GLU A 110 8.04 6.80 -0.18
CA GLU A 110 6.85 6.82 -1.02
C GLU A 110 6.84 8.01 -2.00
N SER A 111 7.11 9.20 -1.47
CA SER A 111 7.40 10.39 -2.27
C SER A 111 8.91 10.56 -2.32
N VAL A 112 9.47 10.71 -3.51
CA VAL A 112 10.91 10.87 -3.71
C VAL A 112 11.27 12.33 -3.95
N ASP A 113 12.51 12.71 -3.63
CA ASP A 113 13.03 14.03 -3.98
C ASP A 113 12.99 14.21 -5.52
N PRO A 114 12.65 15.41 -6.04
CA PRO A 114 12.64 15.69 -7.48
C PRO A 114 13.93 15.28 -8.22
N ARG A 115 15.08 15.31 -7.56
CA ARG A 115 16.37 14.86 -8.10
C ARG A 115 16.44 13.35 -8.34
N ASP A 116 15.65 12.58 -7.59
CA ASP A 116 15.61 11.11 -7.62
C ASP A 116 14.42 10.55 -8.41
N MET A 117 13.57 11.41 -9.00
CA MET A 117 12.45 11.06 -9.90
C MET A 117 12.91 10.51 -11.28
N ARG A 118 13.80 9.53 -11.29
CA ARG A 118 14.42 8.92 -12.49
C ARG A 118 13.40 8.33 -13.45
N LYS A 119 12.39 7.64 -12.92
CA LYS A 119 11.31 7.07 -13.72
C LYS A 119 10.53 8.17 -14.44
N GLU A 120 10.14 9.24 -13.74
CA GLU A 120 9.43 10.37 -14.35
C GLU A 120 10.30 11.04 -15.41
N PHE A 121 11.57 11.31 -15.12
CA PHE A 121 12.50 11.82 -16.12
C PHE A 121 12.56 10.88 -17.34
N LEU A 122 12.66 9.58 -17.15
CA LEU A 122 12.79 8.63 -18.26
C LEU A 122 11.51 8.53 -19.10
N THR A 123 10.35 8.47 -18.46
CA THR A 123 9.08 8.05 -19.10
C THR A 123 8.09 9.20 -19.33
N GLY A 124 8.21 10.31 -18.60
CA GLY A 124 7.20 11.36 -18.52
C GLY A 124 6.03 11.06 -17.58
N PHE A 125 5.98 9.87 -16.97
CA PHE A 125 4.90 9.47 -16.06
C PHE A 125 5.25 9.78 -14.60
N TYR A 126 4.48 10.67 -13.98
CA TYR A 126 4.71 11.21 -12.64
C TYR A 126 3.82 10.60 -11.53
N GLY A 127 3.05 9.54 -11.82
CA GLY A 127 2.35 8.79 -10.76
C GLY A 127 3.35 8.22 -9.75
N SER A 128 3.03 8.15 -8.46
CA SER A 128 4.02 7.77 -7.44
C SER A 128 4.50 6.32 -7.58
N ALA A 129 3.66 5.39 -8.04
CA ALA A 129 4.03 3.99 -8.21
C ALA A 129 4.26 3.62 -9.69
N GLY A 130 5.39 3.01 -10.00
CA GLY A 130 5.61 2.38 -11.29
C GLY A 130 6.98 1.73 -11.44
N LYS A 131 7.06 0.76 -12.36
CA LYS A 131 8.30 0.05 -12.71
C LYS A 131 8.49 0.09 -14.22
N ALA A 132 9.55 0.73 -14.68
CA ALA A 132 9.93 0.79 -16.07
C ALA A 132 10.98 -0.28 -16.41
N LEU A 133 10.85 -0.91 -17.56
CA LEU A 133 11.83 -1.81 -18.16
C LEU A 133 12.12 -1.32 -19.57
N VAL A 134 13.39 -1.06 -19.88
CA VAL A 134 13.84 -0.71 -21.22
C VAL A 134 14.72 -1.82 -21.76
N THR A 135 14.31 -2.45 -22.86
CA THR A 135 15.16 -3.36 -23.64
C THR A 135 15.82 -2.60 -24.79
N ILE A 136 16.63 -3.30 -25.58
CA ILE A 136 17.26 -2.74 -26.79
C ILE A 136 16.22 -2.17 -27.77
N ASP A 137 15.00 -2.71 -27.80
CA ASP A 137 13.97 -2.39 -28.78
C ASP A 137 12.61 -1.99 -28.19
N LYS A 138 12.30 -2.37 -26.94
CA LYS A 138 11.02 -2.08 -26.27
C LYS A 138 11.22 -1.21 -25.02
N ALA A 139 10.16 -0.52 -24.60
CA ALA A 139 10.05 0.16 -23.32
C ALA A 139 8.69 -0.16 -22.71
N ILE A 140 8.65 -0.59 -21.46
CA ILE A 140 7.47 -1.13 -20.79
C ILE A 140 7.34 -0.48 -19.42
N LEU A 141 6.14 -0.08 -19.02
CA LEU A 141 5.86 0.45 -17.69
C LEU A 141 4.70 -0.29 -17.02
N TRP A 142 4.95 -0.83 -15.83
CA TRP A 142 3.93 -1.35 -14.93
C TRP A 142 3.51 -0.28 -13.94
N THR A 143 2.21 -0.12 -13.70
CA THR A 143 1.65 0.69 -12.61
C THR A 143 0.33 0.11 -12.11
N ASP A 144 -0.05 0.44 -10.88
CA ASP A 144 -1.26 -0.05 -10.23
C ASP A 144 -2.52 0.74 -10.60
N GLY A 145 -3.68 0.24 -10.16
CA GLY A 145 -5.01 0.73 -10.55
C GLY A 145 -5.27 2.21 -10.30
N ARG A 146 -4.51 2.86 -9.39
CA ARG A 146 -4.62 4.30 -9.14
C ARG A 146 -4.20 5.13 -10.35
N TYR A 147 -3.30 4.59 -11.17
CA TYR A 147 -2.60 5.35 -12.21
C TYR A 147 -2.80 4.83 -13.63
N HIS A 148 -3.71 3.86 -13.86
CA HIS A 148 -3.93 3.29 -15.19
C HIS A 148 -4.35 4.36 -16.23
N VAL A 149 -5.31 5.23 -15.88
CA VAL A 149 -5.76 6.33 -16.76
C VAL A 149 -4.66 7.37 -16.93
N GLN A 150 -4.00 7.75 -15.83
CA GLN A 150 -2.90 8.71 -15.85
C GLN A 150 -1.75 8.25 -16.76
N ALA A 151 -1.32 7.01 -16.63
CA ALA A 151 -0.26 6.45 -17.45
C ALA A 151 -0.66 6.36 -18.94
N ASP A 152 -1.93 6.07 -19.24
CA ASP A 152 -2.44 6.10 -20.62
C ASP A 152 -2.37 7.49 -21.25
N GLN A 153 -2.54 8.55 -20.45
CA GLN A 153 -2.49 9.94 -20.90
C GLN A 153 -1.08 10.54 -20.97
N GLN A 154 -0.13 10.04 -20.17
CA GLN A 154 1.18 10.68 -20.01
C GLN A 154 2.30 10.02 -20.80
N LEU A 155 2.26 8.69 -20.93
CA LEU A 155 3.30 7.96 -21.66
C LEU A 155 3.14 8.18 -23.17
N ASP A 156 4.23 8.45 -23.87
CA ASP A 156 4.24 8.43 -25.34
C ASP A 156 4.10 7.00 -25.92
N CYS A 157 3.96 6.87 -27.24
CA CYS A 157 3.82 5.56 -27.88
C CYS A 157 5.08 4.69 -27.91
N ASN A 158 6.22 5.15 -27.39
CA ASN A 158 7.36 4.26 -27.21
C ASN A 158 7.11 3.26 -26.08
N TRP A 159 6.15 3.53 -25.18
CA TRP A 159 5.90 2.75 -23.98
C TRP A 159 4.70 1.82 -24.10
N ILE A 160 4.94 0.54 -23.80
CA ILE A 160 3.90 -0.45 -23.52
C ILE A 160 3.42 -0.27 -22.07
N LEU A 161 2.13 0.01 -21.88
CA LEU A 161 1.53 0.13 -20.55
C LEU A 161 1.05 -1.22 -20.05
N MET A 162 1.51 -1.63 -18.87
CA MET A 162 1.07 -2.82 -18.17
C MET A 162 0.23 -2.42 -16.95
N LYS A 163 -1.08 -2.66 -17.05
CA LYS A 163 -2.06 -2.34 -15.99
C LYS A 163 -1.99 -3.37 -14.86
N GLN A 164 -1.00 -3.22 -13.98
CA GLN A 164 -0.76 -4.15 -12.88
C GLN A 164 -2.02 -4.33 -12.03
N GLY A 165 -2.39 -5.58 -11.76
CA GLY A 165 -3.55 -5.93 -10.95
C GLY A 165 -4.76 -6.39 -11.76
N GLU A 166 -4.84 -6.06 -13.05
CA GLU A 166 -5.83 -6.63 -13.96
C GLU A 166 -5.56 -8.13 -14.21
N TYR A 167 -6.64 -8.86 -14.54
CA TYR A 167 -6.55 -10.25 -14.95
C TYR A 167 -5.66 -10.36 -16.19
N ASP A 168 -4.81 -11.38 -16.25
CA ASP A 168 -3.87 -11.65 -17.35
C ASP A 168 -2.69 -10.67 -17.56
N VAL A 169 -2.48 -9.65 -16.73
CA VAL A 169 -1.28 -8.80 -16.86
C VAL A 169 -0.06 -9.49 -16.21
N PRO A 170 1.03 -9.79 -16.96
CA PRO A 170 2.19 -10.49 -16.43
C PRO A 170 2.99 -9.62 -15.47
N ARG A 171 3.67 -10.23 -14.50
CA ARG A 171 4.73 -9.59 -13.72
C ARG A 171 5.97 -9.35 -14.61
N ILE A 172 6.86 -8.45 -14.17
CA ILE A 172 8.08 -8.12 -14.91
C ILE A 172 8.94 -9.38 -15.23
N THR A 173 9.07 -10.30 -14.28
CA THR A 173 9.84 -11.54 -14.46
C THR A 173 9.19 -12.50 -15.46
N GLU A 174 7.86 -12.60 -15.42
CA GLU A 174 7.08 -13.41 -16.37
C GLU A 174 7.17 -12.84 -17.79
N TRP A 175 7.13 -11.52 -17.91
CA TRP A 175 7.31 -10.82 -19.19
C TRP A 175 8.72 -11.03 -19.75
N LEU A 176 9.75 -10.89 -18.92
CA LEU A 176 11.14 -11.13 -19.29
C LEU A 176 11.35 -12.57 -19.80
N ILE A 177 10.83 -13.58 -19.08
CA ILE A 177 10.92 -14.99 -19.49
C ILE A 177 10.28 -15.20 -20.86
N HIS A 178 9.08 -14.65 -21.09
CA HIS A 178 8.39 -14.77 -22.37
C HIS A 178 9.15 -14.07 -23.51
N GLU A 179 9.60 -12.84 -23.28
CA GLU A 179 10.31 -12.03 -24.27
C GLU A 179 11.61 -12.71 -24.73
N PHE A 180 12.34 -13.30 -23.78
CA PHE A 180 13.68 -13.83 -24.01
C PHE A 180 13.77 -15.36 -24.05
N GLN A 181 12.63 -16.06 -24.19
CA GLN A 181 12.56 -17.53 -24.18
C GLN A 181 13.51 -18.23 -25.16
N ASN A 182 13.87 -17.57 -26.27
CA ASN A 182 14.74 -18.12 -27.32
C ASN A 182 16.21 -17.69 -27.21
N ARG A 183 16.60 -17.01 -26.12
CA ARG A 183 17.98 -16.55 -25.91
C ARG A 183 18.65 -17.36 -24.80
N SER A 184 19.93 -17.68 -25.00
CA SER A 184 20.71 -18.53 -24.08
C SER A 184 21.34 -17.78 -22.90
N GLU A 185 21.61 -16.49 -23.05
CA GLU A 185 22.17 -15.64 -21.99
C GLU A 185 21.58 -14.24 -22.14
N VAL A 186 20.92 -13.77 -21.09
CA VAL A 186 20.26 -12.45 -21.06
C VAL A 186 20.60 -11.73 -19.76
N ARG A 187 21.04 -10.47 -19.88
CA ARG A 187 21.52 -9.66 -18.75
C ARG A 187 20.60 -8.47 -18.56
N ILE A 188 19.90 -8.44 -17.42
CA ILE A 188 18.98 -7.36 -17.06
C ILE A 188 19.60 -6.55 -15.92
N GLY A 189 19.98 -5.30 -16.21
CA GLY A 189 20.59 -4.41 -15.23
C GLY A 189 19.56 -3.69 -14.38
N ALA A 190 19.93 -3.39 -13.14
CA ALA A 190 19.21 -2.48 -12.27
C ALA A 190 20.16 -1.89 -11.22
N ASN A 191 19.84 -0.72 -10.70
CA ASN A 191 20.62 -0.11 -9.63
C ASN A 191 20.27 -0.75 -8.28
N PRO A 192 21.20 -1.49 -7.64
CA PRO A 192 20.90 -2.23 -6.41
C PRO A 192 20.63 -1.33 -5.20
N LYS A 193 20.91 -0.02 -5.29
CA LYS A 193 20.55 0.93 -4.23
C LYS A 193 19.09 1.34 -4.25
N LEU A 194 18.42 1.21 -5.39
CA LEU A 194 17.04 1.67 -5.61
C LEU A 194 16.04 0.51 -5.61
N ILE A 195 16.51 -0.73 -5.53
CA ILE A 195 15.67 -1.92 -5.45
C ILE A 195 15.82 -2.50 -4.05
N SER A 196 14.72 -2.69 -3.34
CA SER A 196 14.78 -3.35 -2.03
C SER A 196 15.32 -4.77 -2.15
N ALA A 197 16.09 -5.21 -1.16
CA ALA A 197 16.67 -6.56 -1.13
C ALA A 197 15.60 -7.64 -1.34
N PHE A 198 14.46 -7.51 -0.66
CA PHE A 198 13.31 -8.40 -0.83
C PHE A 198 12.82 -8.50 -2.28
N THR A 199 12.72 -7.36 -2.99
CA THR A 199 12.27 -7.35 -4.39
C THR A 199 13.33 -7.97 -5.31
N TRP A 200 14.60 -7.67 -5.06
CA TRP A 200 15.71 -8.23 -5.84
C TRP A 200 15.76 -9.75 -5.71
N GLU A 201 15.77 -10.28 -4.48
CA GLU A 201 15.76 -11.71 -4.19
C GLU A 201 14.54 -12.40 -4.81
N ALA A 202 13.34 -11.81 -4.65
CA ALA A 202 12.12 -12.36 -5.27
C ALA A 202 12.21 -12.41 -6.81
N TRP A 203 12.91 -11.47 -7.45
CA TRP A 203 13.15 -11.53 -8.89
C TRP A 203 14.22 -12.56 -9.26
N GLU A 204 15.31 -12.68 -8.50
CA GLU A 204 16.32 -13.72 -8.72
C GLU A 204 15.71 -15.11 -8.63
N ASP A 205 14.91 -15.37 -7.59
CA ASP A 205 14.21 -16.64 -7.39
C ASP A 205 13.25 -16.94 -8.55
N ALA A 206 12.46 -15.94 -8.98
CA ALA A 206 11.54 -16.10 -10.09
C ALA A 206 12.25 -16.33 -11.45
N LEU A 207 13.51 -15.90 -11.59
CA LEU A 207 14.30 -16.02 -12.82
C LEU A 207 15.32 -17.18 -12.78
N ALA A 208 15.47 -17.88 -11.65
CA ALA A 208 16.53 -18.87 -11.42
C ALA A 208 16.62 -19.96 -12.50
N ASN A 209 15.47 -20.44 -12.98
CA ASN A 209 15.37 -21.49 -14.00
C ASN A 209 15.33 -20.97 -15.45
N SER A 210 15.62 -19.68 -15.67
CA SER A 210 15.66 -19.05 -17.00
C SER A 210 17.10 -18.75 -17.44
N SER A 211 17.27 -18.29 -18.68
CA SER A 211 18.54 -17.75 -19.20
C SER A 211 18.86 -16.32 -18.74
N ILE A 212 17.99 -15.75 -17.92
CA ILE A 212 18.01 -14.33 -17.53
C ILE A 212 18.76 -14.18 -16.21
N ARG A 213 19.68 -13.22 -16.14
CA ARG A 213 20.46 -12.89 -14.94
C ARG A 213 20.32 -11.41 -14.62
N LEU A 214 20.05 -11.11 -13.35
CA LEU A 214 20.08 -9.74 -12.86
C LEU A 214 21.52 -9.27 -12.68
N VAL A 215 21.79 -8.02 -13.05
CA VAL A 215 23.12 -7.41 -12.99
C VAL A 215 23.03 -6.14 -12.14
N ALA A 216 23.78 -6.10 -11.05
CA ALA A 216 23.87 -4.95 -10.16
C ALA A 216 24.71 -3.82 -10.79
N VAL A 217 24.03 -2.81 -11.36
CA VAL A 217 24.66 -1.66 -12.00
C VAL A 217 24.78 -0.51 -11.00
N ARG A 218 25.96 -0.28 -10.46
CA ARG A 218 26.17 0.68 -9.35
C ARG A 218 26.12 2.15 -9.75
N ASN A 219 26.45 2.45 -10.99
CA ASN A 219 26.33 3.79 -11.56
C ASN A 219 25.01 3.85 -12.33
N ASP A 220 24.05 4.61 -11.82
CA ASP A 220 22.72 4.64 -12.43
C ASP A 220 22.77 5.15 -13.87
N LEU A 221 22.26 4.36 -14.82
CA LEU A 221 22.31 4.72 -16.23
C LEU A 221 21.41 5.92 -16.56
N VAL A 222 20.33 6.15 -15.79
CA VAL A 222 19.48 7.34 -15.96
C VAL A 222 20.23 8.60 -15.56
N ASP A 223 21.01 8.52 -14.48
CA ASP A 223 21.83 9.65 -14.02
C ASP A 223 22.84 10.09 -15.08
N LEU A 224 23.41 9.13 -15.84
CA LEU A 224 24.36 9.41 -16.93
C LEU A 224 23.74 10.18 -18.10
N ILE A 225 22.43 10.05 -18.32
CA ILE A 225 21.71 10.74 -19.40
C ILE A 225 20.95 11.98 -18.91
N TRP A 226 20.71 12.10 -17.60
CA TRP A 226 20.07 13.26 -16.96
C TRP A 226 21.09 14.31 -16.50
N GLN A 227 21.87 14.82 -17.45
CA GLN A 227 22.94 15.78 -17.17
C GLN A 227 22.47 17.24 -17.20
N VAL A 228 21.34 17.53 -17.86
CA VAL A 228 20.77 18.87 -17.99
C VAL A 228 19.43 18.94 -17.27
N GLY A 229 19.24 19.98 -16.46
CA GLY A 229 17.96 20.23 -15.77
C GLY A 229 17.63 19.25 -14.65
N ARG A 230 18.61 18.48 -14.14
CA ARG A 230 18.42 17.64 -12.96
C ARG A 230 18.34 18.55 -11.71
N PRO A 231 17.27 18.48 -10.90
CA PRO A 231 17.15 19.31 -9.70
C PRO A 231 18.29 19.06 -8.71
N GLU A 232 18.65 20.09 -7.95
CA GLU A 232 19.52 19.94 -6.78
C GLU A 232 18.71 19.51 -5.56
N TYR A 233 19.36 18.80 -4.64
CA TYR A 233 18.74 18.46 -3.36
C TYR A 233 18.40 19.74 -2.59
N ASN A 234 17.30 19.69 -1.82
CA ASN A 234 16.93 20.80 -0.96
C ASN A 234 18.08 21.17 0.02
N PRO A 235 18.53 22.43 0.08
CA PRO A 235 19.66 22.83 0.93
C PRO A 235 19.28 23.11 2.39
N HIS A 236 17.98 23.14 2.75
CA HIS A 236 17.55 23.51 4.09
C HIS A 236 18.04 22.52 5.15
N ALA A 237 18.45 23.07 6.29
CA ALA A 237 18.98 22.28 7.40
C ALA A 237 17.89 21.58 8.21
N ALA A 238 18.26 20.47 8.83
CA ALA A 238 17.43 19.77 9.79
C ALA A 238 17.34 20.54 11.12
N TYR A 239 16.30 20.23 11.89
CA TYR A 239 16.04 20.83 13.20
C TYR A 239 15.52 19.77 14.19
N PRO A 240 15.77 19.94 15.51
CA PRO A 240 15.21 19.07 16.52
C PRO A 240 13.70 19.32 16.72
N LEU A 241 12.94 18.25 16.89
CA LEU A 241 11.55 18.30 17.35
C LEU A 241 11.55 18.28 18.88
N ALA A 242 10.97 19.31 19.48
CA ALA A 242 10.91 19.44 20.94
C ALA A 242 10.03 18.36 21.59
N ASP A 243 10.36 18.03 22.84
CA ASP A 243 9.65 16.99 23.62
C ASP A 243 8.20 17.36 23.95
N GLU A 244 7.83 18.64 23.85
CA GLU A 244 6.43 19.10 23.93
C GLU A 244 5.55 18.56 22.80
N TYR A 245 6.16 18.17 21.66
CA TYR A 245 5.47 17.53 20.54
C TYR A 245 5.72 16.02 20.52
N SER A 246 6.96 15.58 20.73
CA SER A 246 7.31 14.16 20.62
C SER A 246 6.91 13.34 21.86
N GLY A 247 6.65 14.00 23.00
CA GLY A 247 6.28 13.40 24.28
C GLY A 247 7.39 12.64 25.00
N LYS A 248 8.50 12.32 24.31
CA LYS A 248 9.60 11.53 24.83
C LYS A 248 10.93 11.95 24.21
N PRO A 249 12.00 12.05 25.01
CA PRO A 249 13.33 12.33 24.50
C PRO A 249 13.84 11.15 23.66
N TRP A 250 14.68 11.44 22.66
CA TRP A 250 15.21 10.44 21.74
C TRP A 250 15.98 9.31 22.45
N GLN A 251 16.63 9.60 23.59
CA GLN A 251 17.36 8.61 24.37
C GLN A 251 16.45 7.50 24.91
N GLU A 252 15.21 7.82 25.28
CA GLU A 252 14.23 6.81 25.71
C GLU A 252 13.83 5.90 24.55
N LYS A 253 13.64 6.47 23.36
CA LYS A 253 13.33 5.72 22.13
C LYS A 253 14.45 4.73 21.80
N ILE A 254 15.70 5.18 21.83
CA ILE A 254 16.87 4.31 21.63
C ILE A 254 16.95 3.20 22.67
N ARG A 255 16.63 3.48 23.94
CA ARG A 255 16.60 2.44 24.99
C ARG A 255 15.58 1.35 24.67
N ASN A 256 14.38 1.72 24.20
CA ASN A 256 13.36 0.76 23.81
C ASN A 256 13.78 -0.05 22.57
N VAL A 257 14.41 0.58 21.58
CA VAL A 257 14.96 -0.15 20.42
C VAL A 257 16.05 -1.14 20.82
N ARG A 258 16.96 -0.76 21.73
CA ARG A 258 17.98 -1.69 22.24
C ARG A 258 17.37 -2.88 22.97
N LEU A 259 16.28 -2.68 23.71
CA LEU A 259 15.54 -3.78 24.34
C LEU A 259 14.97 -4.75 23.28
N GLU A 260 14.38 -4.23 22.20
CA GLU A 260 13.90 -5.07 21.07
C GLU A 260 15.04 -5.80 20.36
N MET A 261 16.22 -5.17 20.24
CA MET A 261 17.44 -5.80 19.74
C MET A 261 17.88 -6.94 20.66
N GLU A 262 17.90 -6.75 21.98
CA GLU A 262 18.22 -7.81 22.95
C GLU A 262 17.23 -8.99 22.84
N LEU A 263 15.92 -8.71 22.79
CA LEU A 263 14.87 -9.74 22.64
C LEU A 263 15.02 -10.52 21.32
N SER A 264 15.49 -9.85 20.27
CA SER A 264 15.75 -10.47 18.97
C SER A 264 17.14 -11.09 18.84
N SER A 265 17.98 -11.00 19.87
CA SER A 265 19.40 -11.41 19.83
C SER A 265 20.19 -10.74 18.70
N ALA A 266 19.92 -9.45 18.44
CA ALA A 266 20.57 -8.64 17.43
C ALA A 266 21.68 -7.76 18.02
N ASP A 267 22.86 -7.78 17.40
CA ASP A 267 24.02 -6.98 17.82
C ASP A 267 23.96 -5.53 17.31
N ALA A 268 23.33 -5.34 16.14
CA ALA A 268 23.20 -4.06 15.49
C ALA A 268 21.89 -3.96 14.69
N LEU A 269 21.38 -2.75 14.56
CA LEU A 269 20.25 -2.41 13.70
C LEU A 269 20.68 -1.32 12.71
N VAL A 270 20.51 -1.59 11.41
CA VAL A 270 20.69 -0.60 10.34
C VAL A 270 19.32 -0.04 10.00
N VAL A 271 19.17 1.28 10.07
CA VAL A 271 17.93 1.99 9.78
C VAL A 271 18.12 2.80 8.51
N THR A 272 17.29 2.50 7.50
CA THR A 272 17.30 3.16 6.19
C THR A 272 16.08 4.04 5.96
N ALA A 273 14.93 3.70 6.53
CA ALA A 273 13.70 4.47 6.35
C ALA A 273 13.81 5.84 7.04
N LEU A 274 13.52 6.91 6.31
CA LEU A 274 13.77 8.29 6.77
C LEU A 274 12.84 8.73 7.91
N ASP A 275 11.62 8.22 7.92
CA ASP A 275 10.61 8.40 8.95
C ASP A 275 11.00 7.71 10.27
N ASP A 276 11.56 6.49 10.21
CA ASP A 276 12.15 5.81 11.37
C ASP A 276 13.27 6.68 11.98
N ILE A 277 14.19 7.19 11.15
CA ILE A 277 15.32 8.02 11.61
C ILE A 277 14.80 9.34 12.23
N ALA A 278 13.85 10.00 11.57
CA ALA A 278 13.25 11.23 12.08
C ALA A 278 12.57 11.02 13.43
N TRP A 279 11.81 9.94 13.60
CA TRP A 279 11.16 9.61 14.86
C TRP A 279 12.15 9.23 15.95
N LEU A 280 13.16 8.39 15.64
CA LEU A 280 14.14 7.90 16.60
C LEU A 280 14.92 9.02 17.25
N PHE A 281 15.43 9.95 16.43
CA PHE A 281 16.31 11.02 16.89
C PHE A 281 15.57 12.31 17.25
N ASN A 282 14.23 12.35 17.15
CA ASN A 282 13.45 13.58 17.25
C ASN A 282 14.05 14.70 16.37
N ILE A 283 14.36 14.40 15.12
CA ILE A 283 14.83 15.37 14.13
C ILE A 283 13.87 15.42 12.96
N ARG A 284 13.74 16.58 12.33
CA ARG A 284 12.93 16.82 11.14
C ARG A 284 13.74 17.57 10.10
N GLY A 285 13.35 17.45 8.84
CA GLY A 285 14.04 18.07 7.71
C GLY A 285 13.08 18.46 6.60
N TYR A 286 13.65 18.75 5.43
CA TYR A 286 12.94 19.27 4.27
C TYR A 286 13.29 18.49 2.99
N ASP A 287 13.79 17.27 3.16
CA ASP A 287 14.47 16.54 2.08
C ASP A 287 13.49 15.83 1.15
N LEU A 288 12.27 15.56 1.62
CA LEU A 288 11.19 15.06 0.79
C LEU A 288 10.07 16.09 0.69
N PRO A 289 9.43 16.23 -0.48
CA PRO A 289 8.18 16.97 -0.59
C PRO A 289 7.14 16.39 0.39
N TYR A 290 6.44 17.27 1.10
CA TYR A 290 5.31 16.94 1.97
C TYR A 290 5.62 16.04 3.19
N THR A 291 6.85 15.55 3.36
CA THR A 291 7.25 14.69 4.47
C THR A 291 8.47 15.27 5.20
N PRO A 292 8.37 15.66 6.48
CA PRO A 292 9.38 16.45 7.17
C PRO A 292 10.59 15.62 7.66
N VAL A 293 11.32 14.99 6.74
CA VAL A 293 12.43 14.08 7.03
C VAL A 293 13.79 14.64 6.59
N LEU A 294 14.86 14.10 7.19
CA LEU A 294 16.25 14.34 6.79
C LEU A 294 16.78 13.10 6.07
N ARG A 295 17.35 13.25 4.88
CA ARG A 295 18.04 12.19 4.17
C ARG A 295 19.24 11.74 5.00
N ALA A 296 19.14 10.54 5.56
CA ALA A 296 20.14 10.00 6.46
C ALA A 296 20.07 8.47 6.52
N TYR A 297 21.12 7.86 7.07
CA TYR A 297 21.09 6.48 7.56
C TYR A 297 21.47 6.46 9.04
N ALA A 298 21.08 5.41 9.76
CA ALA A 298 21.55 5.19 11.12
C ALA A 298 22.00 3.75 11.37
N ILE A 299 23.02 3.60 12.22
CA ILE A 299 23.43 2.30 12.76
C ILE A 299 23.38 2.38 14.28
N ILE A 300 22.58 1.51 14.88
CA ILE A 300 22.38 1.40 16.32
C ILE A 300 23.05 0.13 16.79
N THR A 301 23.92 0.23 17.79
CA THR A 301 24.47 -0.91 18.53
C THR A 301 24.13 -0.75 20.01
N HIS A 302 24.44 -1.77 20.81
CA HIS A 302 24.30 -1.70 22.27
C HIS A 302 25.14 -0.58 22.90
N GLY A 303 26.30 -0.26 22.32
CA GLY A 303 27.26 0.71 22.89
C GLY A 303 27.41 2.05 22.14
N SER A 304 26.93 2.14 20.91
CA SER A 304 27.12 3.32 20.05
C SER A 304 25.93 3.61 19.15
N LEU A 305 25.85 4.87 18.70
CA LEU A 305 24.87 5.35 17.74
C LEU A 305 25.60 6.12 16.66
N HIS A 306 25.31 5.81 15.40
CA HIS A 306 25.93 6.41 14.23
C HIS A 306 24.85 7.00 13.34
N LEU A 307 24.98 8.27 12.96
CA LEU A 307 24.10 8.97 12.03
C LEU A 307 24.91 9.41 10.81
N TYR A 308 24.50 8.99 9.63
CA TYR A 308 25.13 9.33 8.36
C TYR A 308 24.24 10.36 7.65
N ALA A 309 24.67 11.60 7.59
CA ALA A 309 23.87 12.70 7.02
C ALA A 309 24.76 13.76 6.34
N PRO A 310 24.25 14.58 5.40
CA PRO A 310 25.02 15.68 4.82
C PRO A 310 25.39 16.71 5.89
N ARG A 311 26.69 17.07 6.01
CA ARG A 311 27.18 17.94 7.11
C ARG A 311 26.48 19.29 7.17
N HIS A 312 26.25 19.90 6.01
CA HIS A 312 25.62 21.22 5.90
C HIS A 312 24.17 21.24 6.41
N LYS A 313 23.51 20.08 6.55
CA LYS A 313 22.16 19.96 7.11
C LYS A 313 22.13 19.76 8.62
N ILE A 314 23.25 19.40 9.24
CA ILE A 314 23.37 19.25 10.69
C ILE A 314 23.92 20.57 11.22
N LEU A 315 23.06 21.46 11.71
CA LEU A 315 23.48 22.72 12.33
C LEU A 315 23.68 22.57 13.84
N ARG A 316 24.13 23.64 14.50
CA ARG A 316 24.45 23.65 15.93
C ARG A 316 23.29 23.18 16.82
N SER A 317 22.04 23.50 16.46
CA SER A 317 20.85 23.05 17.19
C SER A 317 20.73 21.52 17.22
N VAL A 318 21.00 20.86 16.09
CA VAL A 318 20.99 19.39 15.97
C VAL A 318 22.23 18.79 16.65
N ASP A 319 23.40 19.40 16.49
CA ASP A 319 24.64 18.96 17.16
C ASP A 319 24.47 18.92 18.70
N ILE A 320 23.88 19.97 19.28
CA ILE A 320 23.58 20.04 20.73
C ILE A 320 22.53 18.99 21.12
N HIS A 321 21.43 18.89 20.36
CA HIS A 321 20.35 17.93 20.64
C HIS A 321 20.81 16.48 20.64
N LEU A 322 21.66 16.11 19.67
CA LEU A 322 22.20 14.76 19.52
C LEU A 322 23.51 14.54 20.29
N LYS A 323 24.03 15.58 20.96
CA LYS A 323 25.28 15.57 21.74
C LYS A 323 26.45 15.04 20.90
N THR A 324 26.61 15.57 19.69
CA THR A 324 27.64 15.10 18.74
C THR A 324 29.06 15.48 19.18
N ASP A 325 29.21 16.58 19.91
CA ASP A 325 30.48 17.00 20.51
C ASP A 325 30.95 15.96 21.55
N SER A 326 32.14 15.39 21.35
CA SER A 326 32.80 14.49 22.32
C SER A 326 31.99 13.23 22.67
N CYS A 327 31.53 12.51 21.64
CA CYS A 327 30.70 11.33 21.82
C CYS A 327 31.49 10.05 22.19
N PHE A 328 31.59 9.77 23.50
CA PHE A 328 32.32 8.61 24.06
C PHE A 328 31.43 7.59 24.81
N HIS A 329 30.11 7.75 24.82
CA HIS A 329 29.18 6.86 25.54
C HIS A 329 27.94 6.51 24.71
N ALA A 330 27.09 5.60 25.20
CA ALA A 330 25.96 5.05 24.43
C ALA A 330 24.77 6.01 24.18
N ASN A 331 24.82 7.23 24.73
CA ASN A 331 23.73 8.23 24.73
C ASN A 331 24.14 9.54 24.03
N CYS A 332 25.02 9.43 23.05
CA CYS A 332 25.41 10.48 22.13
C CYS A 332 25.46 9.90 20.72
N VAL A 333 25.38 10.75 19.70
CA VAL A 333 25.37 10.32 18.30
C VAL A 333 26.68 10.68 17.62
N LYS A 334 27.35 9.68 17.04
CA LYS A 334 28.51 9.89 16.17
C LYS A 334 28.01 10.25 14.77
N TRP A 335 28.25 11.48 14.34
CA TRP A 335 27.94 11.91 12.98
C TRP A 335 29.03 11.44 12.01
N HIS A 336 28.59 11.02 10.82
CA HIS A 336 29.43 10.63 9.69
C HIS A 336 28.90 11.28 8.41
N ASN A 337 29.77 11.43 7.42
CA ASN A 337 29.34 11.85 6.09
C ASN A 337 28.34 10.82 5.53
N TYR A 338 27.28 11.29 4.87
CA TYR A 338 26.23 10.46 4.29
C TYR A 338 26.73 9.23 3.51
N THR A 339 27.75 9.40 2.68
CA THR A 339 28.29 8.32 1.83
C THR A 339 29.18 7.32 2.57
N ALA A 340 29.63 7.65 3.79
CA ALA A 340 30.54 6.82 4.57
C ALA A 340 29.90 5.50 5.00
N ILE A 341 28.56 5.40 5.06
CA ILE A 341 27.87 4.17 5.44
C ILE A 341 28.31 2.97 4.61
N TRP A 342 28.57 3.14 3.30
CA TRP A 342 28.95 2.04 2.42
C TRP A 342 30.33 1.45 2.76
N TYR A 343 31.22 2.26 3.32
CA TYR A 343 32.53 1.83 3.81
C TYR A 343 32.43 1.31 5.25
N ASP A 344 31.73 2.03 6.11
CA ASP A 344 31.58 1.70 7.53
C ASP A 344 30.79 0.42 7.73
N LEU A 345 29.69 0.21 7.01
CA LEU A 345 28.92 -1.02 7.08
C LEU A 345 29.77 -2.24 6.67
N LYS A 346 30.62 -2.09 5.64
CA LYS A 346 31.56 -3.14 5.22
C LYS A 346 32.64 -3.39 6.28
N THR A 347 33.16 -2.33 6.91
CA THR A 347 34.21 -2.44 7.92
C THR A 347 33.67 -3.00 9.23
N MET A 348 32.53 -2.50 9.71
CA MET A 348 31.86 -2.98 10.92
C MET A 348 31.40 -4.43 10.75
N SER A 349 30.94 -4.83 9.56
CA SER A 349 30.61 -6.23 9.27
C SER A 349 31.81 -7.17 9.19
N GLN A 350 33.04 -6.66 9.03
CA GLN A 350 34.24 -7.49 9.20
C GLN A 350 34.47 -7.84 10.67
N ALA A 351 34.18 -6.94 11.62
CA ALA A 351 34.16 -7.29 13.05
C ALA A 351 33.07 -8.32 13.38
N TRP A 352 32.01 -8.38 12.54
CA TRP A 352 30.95 -9.39 12.62
C TRP A 352 31.25 -10.69 11.83
N ASN A 353 32.46 -10.84 11.26
CA ASN A 353 32.91 -11.96 10.41
C ASN A 353 31.85 -12.33 9.38
N THR A 354 31.71 -11.54 8.30
CA THR A 354 30.78 -11.76 7.16
C THR A 354 29.41 -12.21 7.64
N ILE A 355 28.46 -11.29 7.87
CA ILE A 355 27.11 -11.65 8.33
C ILE A 355 26.56 -12.73 7.39
N PRO A 356 26.55 -14.02 7.81
CA PRO A 356 26.02 -15.07 6.97
C PRO A 356 24.54 -14.81 6.76
N ALA A 357 23.94 -15.34 5.69
CA ALA A 357 22.50 -15.17 5.47
C ALA A 357 21.70 -15.57 6.72
N GLU A 358 22.14 -16.60 7.46
CA GLU A 358 21.53 -17.03 8.72
C GLU A 358 21.62 -16.03 9.90
N LYS A 359 22.48 -14.99 9.84
CA LYS A 359 22.56 -13.93 10.86
C LYS A 359 21.87 -12.63 10.45
N ILE A 360 21.40 -12.52 9.20
CA ILE A 360 20.56 -11.39 8.78
C ILE A 360 19.12 -11.71 9.20
N LEU A 361 18.62 -10.96 10.18
CA LEU A 361 17.23 -11.06 10.56
C LEU A 361 16.38 -10.32 9.53
N ALA A 362 15.79 -11.05 8.57
CA ALA A 362 14.79 -10.53 7.64
C ALA A 362 13.45 -10.28 8.35
N LYS A 363 13.46 -9.38 9.33
CA LYS A 363 12.30 -8.96 10.12
C LYS A 363 12.06 -7.46 9.92
N PRO A 364 10.80 -6.99 9.99
CA PRO A 364 10.51 -5.57 10.03
C PRO A 364 11.28 -4.86 11.15
N SER A 365 11.69 -3.62 10.90
CA SER A 365 12.33 -2.76 11.90
C SER A 365 11.44 -2.66 13.15
N PRO A 366 11.97 -2.84 14.37
CA PRO A 366 11.18 -2.69 15.60
C PRO A 366 10.66 -1.25 15.77
N VAL A 367 11.35 -0.28 15.16
CA VAL A 367 10.99 1.14 15.18
C VAL A 367 9.61 1.37 14.59
N ILE A 368 9.25 0.61 13.54
CA ILE A 368 7.97 0.71 12.85
C ILE A 368 6.80 0.47 13.81
N ASN A 369 6.89 -0.56 14.65
CA ASN A 369 5.85 -0.83 15.65
C ASN A 369 5.86 0.20 16.79
N LEU A 370 7.04 0.59 17.26
CA LEU A 370 7.19 1.55 18.36
C LEU A 370 6.67 2.96 18.00
N ARG A 371 6.77 3.38 16.74
CA ARG A 371 6.22 4.67 16.28
C ARG A 371 4.74 4.60 15.91
N ALA A 372 4.25 3.44 15.48
CA ALA A 372 2.85 3.26 15.15
C ALA A 372 1.94 3.45 16.38
N GLU A 373 2.43 3.08 17.57
CA GLU A 373 1.77 3.34 18.87
C GLU A 373 2.10 4.75 19.39
N LYS A 374 1.20 5.71 19.12
CA LYS A 374 1.42 7.10 19.52
C LYS A 374 1.32 7.23 21.03
N ASN A 375 2.23 7.97 21.64
CA ASN A 375 2.15 8.27 23.06
C ASN A 375 1.11 9.38 23.34
N LYS A 376 0.78 9.61 24.62
CA LYS A 376 -0.27 10.58 25.00
C LYS A 376 -0.06 11.98 24.44
N VAL A 377 1.18 12.46 24.35
CA VAL A 377 1.47 13.80 23.81
C VAL A 377 1.24 13.83 22.31
N GLU A 378 1.72 12.80 21.60
CA GLU A 378 1.49 12.64 20.16
C GLU A 378 -0.01 12.49 19.84
N ILE A 379 -0.76 11.70 20.61
CA ILE A 379 -2.22 11.55 20.47
C ILE A 379 -2.93 12.89 20.60
N GLU A 380 -2.63 13.65 21.65
CA GLU A 380 -3.25 14.96 21.86
C GLU A 380 -2.82 15.97 20.80
N GLY A 381 -1.59 15.90 20.31
CA GLY A 381 -1.12 16.66 19.14
C GLY A 381 -1.94 16.33 17.89
N MET A 382 -2.10 15.04 17.57
CA MET A 382 -2.91 14.58 16.44
C MET A 382 -4.35 15.10 16.56
N ARG A 383 -4.98 15.03 17.73
CA ARG A 383 -6.33 15.59 17.95
C ARG A 383 -6.38 17.10 17.71
N ARG A 384 -5.44 17.87 18.26
CA ARG A 384 -5.38 19.33 18.08
C ARG A 384 -5.16 19.72 16.62
N SER A 385 -4.27 19.04 15.90
CA SER A 385 -4.01 19.30 14.47
C SER A 385 -5.23 19.03 13.62
N HIS A 386 -5.95 17.92 13.87
CA HIS A 386 -7.20 17.61 13.15
C HIS A 386 -8.33 18.62 13.44
N ILE A 387 -8.43 19.15 14.66
CA ILE A 387 -9.40 20.23 14.96
C ILE A 387 -9.08 21.49 14.13
N ARG A 388 -7.81 21.86 14.01
CA ARG A 388 -7.41 23.03 13.21
C ARG A 388 -7.59 22.81 11.72
N ASP A 389 -7.27 21.63 11.22
CA ASP A 389 -7.54 21.28 9.83
C ASP A 389 -9.05 21.26 9.53
N ALA A 390 -9.87 20.79 10.47
CA ALA A 390 -11.32 20.87 10.35
C ALA A 390 -11.84 22.31 10.33
N VAL A 391 -11.21 23.24 11.07
CA VAL A 391 -11.51 24.68 11.00
C VAL A 391 -11.20 25.22 9.60
N ALA A 392 -10.00 24.94 9.07
CA ALA A 392 -9.59 25.35 7.72
C ALA A 392 -10.56 24.79 6.67
N MET A 393 -10.91 23.50 6.75
CA MET A 393 -11.85 22.87 5.84
C MET A 393 -13.27 23.44 5.95
N CYS A 394 -13.77 23.76 7.16
CA CYS A 394 -15.08 24.41 7.29
C CYS A 394 -15.10 25.80 6.67
N ASP A 395 -14.03 26.58 6.84
CA ASP A 395 -13.91 27.92 6.28
C ASP A 395 -13.81 27.87 4.75
N PHE A 396 -12.95 26.99 4.23
CA PHE A 396 -12.82 26.68 2.82
C PHE A 396 -14.14 26.25 2.17
N LEU A 397 -14.84 25.27 2.75
CA LEU A 397 -16.07 24.76 2.16
C LEU A 397 -17.22 25.77 2.22
N ALA A 398 -17.30 26.57 3.29
CA ALA A 398 -18.25 27.67 3.38
C ALA A 398 -17.98 28.73 2.31
N TYR A 399 -16.70 29.09 2.12
CA TYR A 399 -16.27 30.02 1.09
C TYR A 399 -16.59 29.48 -0.31
N MET A 400 -16.25 28.23 -0.63
CA MET A 400 -16.50 27.64 -1.94
C MET A 400 -17.98 27.53 -2.29
N GLU A 401 -18.85 27.23 -1.33
CA GLU A 401 -20.31 27.22 -1.56
C GLU A 401 -20.81 28.62 -1.93
N GLU A 402 -20.36 29.67 -1.23
CA GLU A 402 -20.66 31.07 -1.56
C GLU A 402 -20.11 31.47 -2.94
N GLN A 403 -18.87 31.11 -3.26
CA GLN A 403 -18.25 31.45 -4.54
C GLN A 403 -18.89 30.75 -5.74
N TYR A 404 -19.27 29.48 -5.58
CA TYR A 404 -19.94 28.73 -6.64
C TYR A 404 -21.34 29.29 -6.93
N GLU A 405 -22.07 29.77 -5.92
CA GLU A 405 -23.35 30.45 -6.11
C GLU A 405 -23.22 31.78 -6.88
N LEU A 406 -22.07 32.46 -6.76
CA LEU A 406 -21.79 33.72 -7.44
C LEU A 406 -21.34 33.53 -8.89
N ASP A 407 -20.40 32.61 -9.12
CA ASP A 407 -19.86 32.30 -10.43
C ASP A 407 -19.46 30.82 -10.52
N SER A 408 -20.38 30.00 -11.04
CA SER A 408 -20.15 28.57 -11.19
C SER A 408 -19.18 28.18 -12.30
N GLU A 409 -18.89 29.10 -13.25
CA GLU A 409 -18.04 28.82 -14.41
C GLU A 409 -16.61 29.38 -14.25
N GLY A 410 -16.40 30.29 -13.29
CA GLY A 410 -15.11 30.94 -13.04
C GLY A 410 -14.05 30.12 -12.28
N TRP A 411 -14.34 28.86 -11.96
CA TRP A 411 -13.47 28.00 -11.13
C TRP A 411 -12.91 26.79 -11.89
N ASP A 412 -11.61 26.63 -11.84
CA ASP A 412 -10.89 25.41 -12.20
C ASP A 412 -10.36 24.66 -10.96
N GLU A 413 -9.95 23.41 -11.15
CA GLU A 413 -9.48 22.54 -10.06
C GLU A 413 -8.22 23.09 -9.36
N MET A 414 -7.33 23.76 -10.10
CA MET A 414 -6.09 24.31 -9.54
C MET A 414 -6.37 25.52 -8.65
N GLN A 415 -7.34 26.36 -9.01
CA GLN A 415 -7.80 27.46 -8.18
C GLN A 415 -8.41 26.92 -6.88
N VAL A 416 -9.28 25.91 -6.96
CA VAL A 416 -9.89 25.29 -5.77
C VAL A 416 -8.82 24.70 -4.84
N ALA A 417 -7.84 23.98 -5.39
CA ALA A 417 -6.73 23.43 -4.61
C ALA A 417 -5.90 24.51 -3.91
N ARG A 418 -5.55 25.59 -4.64
CA ARG A 418 -4.80 26.73 -4.08
C ARG A 418 -5.54 27.37 -2.91
N VAL A 419 -6.83 27.61 -3.07
CA VAL A 419 -7.65 28.23 -2.01
C VAL A 419 -7.74 27.30 -0.79
N ALA A 420 -7.90 25.99 -0.99
CA ALA A 420 -7.88 25.04 0.13
C ALA A 420 -6.56 25.10 0.92
N ASP A 421 -5.42 25.21 0.22
CA ASP A 421 -4.11 25.36 0.84
C ASP A 421 -3.96 26.70 1.59
N GLU A 422 -4.48 27.80 1.03
CA GLU A 422 -4.50 29.12 1.69
C GLU A 422 -5.18 29.07 3.06
N PHE A 423 -6.35 28.43 3.17
CA PHE A 423 -7.04 28.25 4.46
C PHE A 423 -6.25 27.39 5.46
N ARG A 424 -5.44 26.45 4.98
CA ARG A 424 -4.52 25.68 5.83
C ARG A 424 -3.29 26.50 6.25
N TYR A 425 -2.78 27.38 5.38
CA TYR A 425 -1.65 28.27 5.73
C TYR A 425 -2.02 29.29 6.82
N GLU A 426 -3.29 29.59 7.02
CA GLU A 426 -3.77 30.39 8.15
C GLU A 426 -3.73 29.65 9.50
N GLN A 427 -3.44 28.34 9.51
CA GLN A 427 -3.38 27.54 10.74
C GLN A 427 -1.97 27.53 11.36
N ASP A 428 -1.92 27.72 12.69
CA ASP A 428 -0.69 27.61 13.48
C ASP A 428 -0.42 26.18 13.98
N HIS A 429 0.77 25.96 14.56
CA HIS A 429 1.17 24.73 15.27
C HIS A 429 1.16 23.45 14.42
N ASN A 430 1.64 23.53 13.18
CA ASN A 430 1.68 22.39 12.22
C ASN A 430 2.57 21.21 12.66
N ARG A 431 3.30 21.35 13.78
CA ARG A 431 4.16 20.30 14.35
C ARG A 431 3.43 19.30 15.25
N ASP A 432 2.16 19.58 15.56
CA ASP A 432 1.33 18.73 16.41
C ASP A 432 0.91 17.40 15.75
N GLY A 433 0.98 17.28 14.42
CA GLY A 433 0.51 16.06 13.74
C GLY A 433 0.47 16.17 12.23
N THR A 434 0.01 15.10 11.59
CA THR A 434 -0.26 15.01 10.14
C THR A 434 -1.75 14.74 9.95
N THR A 435 -2.38 15.38 8.96
CA THR A 435 -3.81 15.22 8.64
C THR A 435 -3.97 14.67 7.22
N ASP A 436 -5.05 13.91 7.00
CA ASP A 436 -5.51 13.52 5.66
C ASP A 436 -7.03 13.49 5.64
N VAL A 437 -7.64 14.08 4.61
CA VAL A 437 -9.09 14.22 4.52
C VAL A 437 -9.56 14.38 3.09
N THR A 438 -10.49 13.51 2.71
CA THR A 438 -11.24 13.61 1.45
C THR A 438 -12.73 13.80 1.73
N ARG A 439 -13.34 14.74 1.01
CA ARG A 439 -14.79 14.94 0.93
C ARG A 439 -15.19 14.99 -0.54
N THR A 440 -16.33 14.40 -0.87
CA THR A 440 -16.95 14.53 -2.19
C THR A 440 -18.20 15.37 -2.07
N LEU A 441 -18.31 16.41 -2.88
CA LEU A 441 -19.43 17.36 -2.88
C LEU A 441 -20.04 17.41 -4.28
N HIS A 442 -21.30 17.82 -4.36
CA HIS A 442 -21.99 18.06 -5.62
C HIS A 442 -22.67 19.42 -5.55
N PHE A 443 -22.22 20.38 -6.36
CA PHE A 443 -22.74 21.75 -6.35
C PHE A 443 -23.97 21.95 -7.26
N GLY A 444 -24.32 20.96 -8.07
CA GLY A 444 -25.59 20.90 -8.82
C GLY A 444 -26.57 19.87 -8.26
N THR A 445 -27.42 19.30 -9.13
CA THR A 445 -28.32 18.18 -8.78
C THR A 445 -27.66 16.84 -9.10
N PRO A 446 -27.34 15.98 -8.11
CA PRO A 446 -26.68 14.70 -8.38
C PRO A 446 -27.65 13.70 -9.03
N THR A 447 -27.14 12.88 -9.94
CA THR A 447 -27.88 11.77 -10.58
C THR A 447 -28.21 10.66 -9.57
N GLU A 448 -29.14 9.78 -9.93
CA GLU A 448 -29.45 8.61 -9.09
C GLU A 448 -28.22 7.72 -8.86
N GLU A 449 -27.41 7.51 -9.90
CA GLU A 449 -26.19 6.72 -9.81
C GLU A 449 -25.15 7.36 -8.87
N GLN A 450 -24.92 8.68 -8.99
CA GLN A 450 -24.02 9.42 -8.10
C GLN A 450 -24.48 9.32 -6.64
N ARG A 451 -25.78 9.51 -6.38
CA ARG A 451 -26.35 9.34 -5.02
C ARG A 451 -26.18 7.92 -4.51
N LYS A 452 -26.41 6.91 -5.36
CA LYS A 452 -26.28 5.50 -5.00
C LYS A 452 -24.83 5.15 -4.66
N ALA A 453 -23.87 5.55 -5.49
CA ALA A 453 -22.45 5.36 -5.25
C ALA A 453 -22.00 6.05 -3.96
N TYR A 454 -22.33 7.34 -3.80
CA TYR A 454 -22.00 8.11 -2.60
C TYR A 454 -22.55 7.47 -1.34
N THR A 455 -23.81 7.02 -1.37
CA THR A 455 -24.45 6.38 -0.23
C THR A 455 -23.77 5.05 0.12
N ARG A 456 -23.34 4.25 -0.86
CA ARG A 456 -22.60 3.00 -0.59
C ARG A 456 -21.22 3.24 0.02
N VAL A 457 -20.48 4.23 -0.50
CA VAL A 457 -19.20 4.65 0.09
C VAL A 457 -19.41 5.15 1.52
N LEU A 458 -20.44 5.97 1.75
CA LEU A 458 -20.77 6.47 3.09
C LEU A 458 -21.13 5.34 4.07
N ILE A 459 -21.95 4.38 3.65
CA ILE A 459 -22.28 3.21 4.49
C ILE A 459 -21.00 2.46 4.86
N GLY A 460 -20.11 2.19 3.90
CA GLY A 460 -18.83 1.51 4.17
C GLY A 460 -17.95 2.27 5.17
N SER A 461 -17.84 3.59 5.00
CA SER A 461 -17.09 4.47 5.90
C SER A 461 -17.68 4.46 7.32
N ILE A 462 -19.01 4.52 7.47
CA ILE A 462 -19.69 4.46 8.77
C ILE A 462 -19.52 3.07 9.41
N GLU A 463 -19.69 1.99 8.64
CA GLU A 463 -19.57 0.62 9.14
C GLU A 463 -18.17 0.36 9.69
N LEU A 464 -17.11 0.81 9.01
CA LEU A 464 -15.75 0.70 9.53
C LEU A 464 -15.51 1.61 10.75
N SER A 465 -15.94 2.88 10.70
CA SER A 465 -15.72 3.83 11.79
C SER A 465 -16.46 3.49 13.08
N SER A 466 -17.52 2.71 13.00
CA SER A 466 -18.35 2.29 14.14
C SER A 466 -18.09 0.86 14.59
N LEU A 467 -17.15 0.17 13.93
CA LEU A 467 -16.86 -1.23 14.19
C LEU A 467 -16.30 -1.42 15.60
N ILE A 468 -16.93 -2.30 16.37
CA ILE A 468 -16.37 -2.86 17.60
C ILE A 468 -15.84 -4.25 17.24
N PHE A 469 -14.53 -4.44 17.41
CA PHE A 469 -13.84 -5.66 16.99
C PHE A 469 -12.96 -6.24 18.10
N PRO A 470 -12.71 -7.56 18.11
CA PRO A 470 -11.71 -8.19 18.98
C PRO A 470 -10.31 -7.64 18.70
N SER A 471 -9.48 -7.47 19.74
CA SER A 471 -8.12 -6.91 19.62
C SER A 471 -7.13 -7.80 18.86
N ASP A 472 -7.53 -9.02 18.49
CA ASP A 472 -6.72 -9.98 17.75
C ASP A 472 -7.03 -10.03 16.24
N LEU A 473 -7.97 -9.22 15.75
CA LEU A 473 -8.28 -9.09 14.33
C LEU A 473 -7.09 -8.47 13.56
N THR A 474 -6.81 -8.98 12.36
CA THR A 474 -5.79 -8.42 11.46
C THR A 474 -6.36 -7.32 10.59
N MET A 475 -5.51 -6.40 10.14
CA MET A 475 -5.95 -5.20 9.39
C MET A 475 -6.60 -5.53 8.04
N ASP A 476 -6.13 -6.56 7.34
CA ASP A 476 -6.69 -7.02 6.06
C ASP A 476 -8.14 -7.52 6.20
N GLN A 477 -8.52 -8.05 7.36
CA GLN A 477 -9.87 -8.52 7.65
C GLN A 477 -10.88 -7.37 7.79
N LEU A 478 -10.42 -6.16 8.10
CA LEU A 478 -11.26 -4.97 8.24
C LEU A 478 -11.70 -4.39 6.90
N ASP A 479 -10.88 -4.54 5.86
CA ASP A 479 -11.08 -3.95 4.53
C ASP A 479 -12.42 -4.37 3.90
N ILE A 480 -12.84 -5.63 4.14
CA ILE A 480 -14.11 -6.17 3.65
C ILE A 480 -15.32 -5.38 4.18
N VAL A 481 -15.24 -4.84 5.40
CA VAL A 481 -16.34 -4.10 6.04
C VAL A 481 -16.69 -2.85 5.22
N ALA A 482 -15.68 -2.11 4.78
CA ALA A 482 -15.89 -0.91 3.98
C ALA A 482 -16.34 -1.21 2.54
N ARG A 483 -16.03 -2.40 2.01
CA ARG A 483 -16.35 -2.79 0.61
C ARG A 483 -17.70 -3.45 0.43
N ARG A 484 -18.16 -4.20 1.43
CA ARG A 484 -19.41 -4.97 1.36
C ARG A 484 -20.60 -4.17 0.82
N PRO A 485 -20.81 -2.88 1.16
CA PRO A 485 -21.90 -2.08 0.59
C PRO A 485 -21.79 -1.86 -0.92
N LEU A 486 -20.57 -1.66 -1.45
CA LEU A 486 -20.33 -1.51 -2.89
C LEU A 486 -20.47 -2.84 -3.62
N TRP A 487 -19.88 -3.91 -3.09
CA TRP A 487 -20.00 -5.25 -3.68
C TRP A 487 -21.45 -5.72 -3.80
N SER A 488 -22.32 -5.33 -2.87
CA SER A 488 -23.76 -5.65 -2.92
C SER A 488 -24.48 -5.15 -4.18
N ILE A 489 -23.88 -4.19 -4.90
CA ILE A 489 -24.40 -3.64 -6.16
C ILE A 489 -23.44 -3.86 -7.34
N GLY A 490 -22.44 -4.73 -7.17
CA GLY A 490 -21.45 -5.04 -8.20
C GLY A 490 -20.37 -3.96 -8.41
N TYR A 491 -20.18 -3.05 -7.46
CA TYR A 491 -19.17 -1.99 -7.52
C TYR A 491 -17.97 -2.35 -6.63
N ASP A 492 -16.78 -1.80 -6.92
CA ASP A 492 -15.58 -1.91 -6.09
C ASP A 492 -14.65 -0.69 -6.33
N TYR A 493 -13.52 -0.62 -5.62
CA TYR A 493 -12.45 0.37 -5.81
C TYR A 493 -11.06 -0.27 -5.78
N THR A 494 -10.11 0.33 -6.49
CA THR A 494 -8.82 -0.28 -6.87
C THR A 494 -7.63 0.13 -5.98
N HIS A 495 -7.90 0.61 -4.77
CA HIS A 495 -6.91 0.93 -3.72
C HIS A 495 -7.32 0.29 -2.38
N GLY A 496 -6.47 0.35 -1.35
CA GLY A 496 -6.81 -0.12 0.01
C GLY A 496 -7.84 0.77 0.70
N THR A 497 -8.56 0.27 1.70
CA THR A 497 -9.50 1.07 2.52
C THR A 497 -8.79 2.10 3.40
N GLY A 498 -7.52 1.89 3.75
CA GLY A 498 -6.78 2.88 4.52
C GLY A 498 -5.34 2.50 4.87
N HIS A 499 -4.65 3.42 5.53
CA HIS A 499 -3.24 3.34 5.90
C HIS A 499 -2.99 4.01 7.25
N GLY A 500 -1.82 3.77 7.87
CA GLY A 500 -1.41 4.49 9.07
C GLY A 500 -1.10 5.95 8.82
N ILE A 501 -1.27 6.78 9.85
CA ILE A 501 -0.88 8.20 9.83
C ILE A 501 0.23 8.47 10.84
N GLY A 502 1.34 9.05 10.39
CA GLY A 502 2.46 9.44 11.24
C GLY A 502 2.22 10.74 12.02
N HIS A 503 2.86 10.87 13.19
CA HIS A 503 2.82 12.12 13.95
C HIS A 503 3.88 13.12 13.45
N PHE A 504 3.43 14.15 12.74
CA PHE A 504 4.29 15.13 12.07
C PHE A 504 5.41 14.43 11.28
N SER A 505 4.99 13.48 10.46
CA SER A 505 5.79 12.52 9.70
C SER A 505 5.02 12.14 8.42
N SER A 506 5.38 11.04 7.77
CA SER A 506 4.69 10.51 6.58
C SER A 506 3.18 10.40 6.79
N VAL A 507 2.42 10.84 5.78
CA VAL A 507 0.95 10.67 5.76
C VAL A 507 0.56 9.21 5.59
N HIS A 508 1.33 8.44 4.80
CA HIS A 508 1.24 6.97 4.77
C HIS A 508 2.34 6.38 5.65
N GLU A 509 1.96 5.91 6.84
CA GLU A 509 2.86 5.34 7.82
C GLU A 509 2.71 3.83 7.93
N SER A 510 3.82 3.14 7.70
CA SER A 510 3.94 1.73 8.04
C SER A 510 3.86 1.50 9.56
N PRO A 511 3.32 0.37 10.00
CA PRO A 511 3.00 -0.79 9.17
C PRO A 511 1.48 -0.97 8.97
N ILE A 512 0.70 0.06 9.30
CA ILE A 512 -0.75 -0.01 9.25
C ILE A 512 -1.20 0.10 7.79
N HIS A 513 -1.88 -0.95 7.31
CA HIS A 513 -2.43 -0.98 5.95
C HIS A 513 -3.70 -1.83 5.95
N VAL A 514 -4.83 -1.21 5.60
CA VAL A 514 -6.14 -1.86 5.53
C VAL A 514 -6.45 -2.13 4.06
N ALA A 515 -6.09 -3.32 3.60
CA ALA A 515 -6.35 -3.78 2.23
C ALA A 515 -6.48 -5.31 2.21
N TYR A 516 -7.49 -5.85 1.51
CA TYR A 516 -7.61 -7.28 1.30
C TYR A 516 -6.60 -7.76 0.24
N GLY A 517 -6.08 -8.97 0.43
CA GLY A 517 -5.23 -9.68 -0.54
C GLY A 517 -3.73 -9.57 -0.28
N ASN A 518 -3.00 -10.65 -0.60
CA ASN A 518 -1.57 -10.82 -0.32
C ASN A 518 -0.65 -10.07 -1.30
N LYS A 519 -0.94 -8.80 -1.62
CA LYS A 519 -0.14 -8.02 -2.60
C LYS A 519 0.84 -7.04 -1.95
N HIS A 520 0.79 -6.86 -0.63
CA HIS A 520 1.74 -6.00 0.09
C HIS A 520 3.00 -6.79 0.51
N PRO A 521 4.21 -6.20 0.55
CA PRO A 521 5.43 -6.88 1.03
C PRO A 521 5.34 -7.39 2.48
N LEU A 522 4.44 -6.79 3.28
CA LEU A 522 4.12 -7.21 4.64
C LEU A 522 2.90 -8.17 4.72
N ALA A 523 2.38 -8.66 3.59
CA ALA A 523 1.29 -9.64 3.59
C ALA A 523 1.77 -10.93 4.27
N GLY A 524 1.40 -11.10 5.54
CA GLY A 524 1.90 -12.16 6.42
C GLY A 524 2.38 -11.65 7.79
N CYS A 525 2.70 -10.36 7.91
CA CYS A 525 2.80 -9.71 9.21
C CYS A 525 1.39 -9.51 9.75
N SER A 526 0.97 -10.37 10.68
CA SER A 526 -0.28 -10.24 11.43
C SER A 526 -0.18 -9.04 12.40
N ILE A 527 -0.18 -7.82 11.87
CA ILE A 527 -0.21 -6.63 12.70
C ILE A 527 -1.64 -6.37 13.12
N LYS A 528 -1.81 -6.31 14.43
CA LYS A 528 -3.08 -6.11 15.11
C LYS A 528 -3.19 -4.66 15.49
N LEU A 529 -4.34 -4.04 15.24
CA LEU A 529 -4.59 -2.67 15.69
C LEU A 529 -4.50 -2.60 17.22
N GLN A 530 -3.76 -1.60 17.71
CA GLN A 530 -3.62 -1.32 19.14
C GLN A 530 -4.13 0.09 19.47
N PRO A 531 -4.60 0.33 20.70
CA PRO A 531 -4.87 1.69 21.16
C PRO A 531 -3.70 2.64 20.89
N GLY A 532 -4.00 3.86 20.45
CA GLY A 532 -2.98 4.85 20.07
C GLY A 532 -2.52 4.74 18.61
N PHE A 533 -3.03 3.79 17.83
CA PHE A 533 -2.85 3.78 16.38
C PHE A 533 -3.78 4.81 15.73
N PHE A 534 -3.27 5.52 14.72
CA PHE A 534 -4.04 6.40 13.84
C PHE A 534 -4.03 5.84 12.43
N LEU A 535 -5.20 5.76 11.79
CA LEU A 535 -5.37 5.21 10.45
C LEU A 535 -6.42 5.97 9.64
N SER A 536 -6.25 6.05 8.32
CA SER A 536 -7.31 6.51 7.42
C SER A 536 -8.41 5.45 7.27
N ASN A 537 -9.62 5.93 6.97
CA ASN A 537 -10.77 5.16 6.52
C ASN A 537 -11.34 5.90 5.32
N GLU A 538 -10.97 5.45 4.12
CA GLU A 538 -11.10 6.19 2.86
C GLU A 538 -11.72 5.37 1.72
N PRO A 539 -12.84 4.64 1.90
CA PRO A 539 -13.47 3.92 0.81
C PRO A 539 -13.85 4.86 -0.34
N GLY A 540 -13.86 4.31 -1.55
CA GLY A 540 -14.19 5.06 -2.75
C GLY A 540 -14.97 4.28 -3.80
N TYR A 541 -15.37 4.97 -4.85
CA TYR A 541 -15.90 4.39 -6.08
C TYR A 541 -15.57 5.33 -7.24
N TYR A 542 -15.06 4.79 -8.34
CA TYR A 542 -14.62 5.57 -9.49
C TYR A 542 -15.23 4.97 -10.76
N LYS A 543 -16.06 5.76 -11.43
CA LYS A 543 -16.61 5.43 -12.74
C LYS A 543 -15.75 6.12 -13.79
N GLU A 544 -14.97 5.33 -14.53
CA GLU A 544 -14.06 5.84 -15.55
C GLU A 544 -14.79 6.73 -16.56
N GLY A 545 -14.22 7.91 -16.83
CA GLY A 545 -14.77 8.88 -17.77
C GLY A 545 -16.02 9.64 -17.28
N ASP A 546 -16.43 9.47 -16.02
CA ASP A 546 -17.66 10.08 -15.48
C ASP A 546 -17.39 10.78 -14.13
N PHE A 547 -17.49 10.07 -12.99
CA PHE A 547 -17.34 10.66 -11.66
C PHE A 547 -16.59 9.75 -10.69
N GLY A 548 -16.06 10.35 -9.62
CA GLY A 548 -15.46 9.65 -8.48
C GLY A 548 -16.08 10.08 -7.16
N VAL A 549 -16.14 9.15 -6.21
CA VAL A 549 -16.49 9.45 -4.82
C VAL A 549 -15.43 8.83 -3.92
N ARG A 550 -14.90 9.60 -2.98
CA ARG A 550 -14.11 9.11 -1.85
C ARG A 550 -14.50 9.89 -0.60
N LEU A 551 -14.63 9.18 0.52
CA LEU A 551 -14.93 9.77 1.83
C LEU A 551 -13.91 9.27 2.83
N GLU A 552 -13.14 10.20 3.38
CA GLU A 552 -11.98 9.84 4.18
C GLU A 552 -11.93 10.57 5.53
N ASN A 553 -11.69 9.81 6.57
CA ASN A 553 -11.40 10.31 7.91
C ASN A 553 -10.19 9.61 8.50
N ILE A 554 -9.44 10.32 9.33
CA ILE A 554 -8.48 9.69 10.24
C ILE A 554 -9.20 9.25 11.51
N LEU A 555 -9.00 7.98 11.86
CA LEU A 555 -9.53 7.32 13.04
C LEU A 555 -8.41 7.06 14.05
N GLU A 556 -8.75 7.15 15.33
CA GLU A 556 -7.91 6.69 16.44
C GLU A 556 -8.48 5.38 16.97
N VAL A 557 -7.63 4.37 17.16
CA VAL A 557 -8.03 3.11 17.79
C VAL A 557 -8.14 3.32 19.29
N LEU A 558 -9.31 2.98 19.85
CA LEU A 558 -9.63 3.15 21.26
C LEU A 558 -10.11 1.84 21.90
N PRO A 559 -9.87 1.61 23.20
CA PRO A 559 -10.58 0.59 23.96
C PRO A 559 -12.09 0.86 23.89
N ALA A 560 -12.87 -0.15 23.52
CA ALA A 560 -14.30 0.03 23.31
C ALA A 560 -15.09 0.08 24.64
N ASP A 561 -15.79 1.19 24.87
CA ASP A 561 -16.94 1.28 25.78
C ASP A 561 -18.24 1.43 24.97
N LYS A 562 -19.30 0.75 25.39
CA LYS A 562 -20.54 0.57 24.61
C LYS A 562 -21.19 1.89 24.21
N SER A 563 -21.26 2.22 22.91
CA SER A 563 -22.18 3.26 22.40
C SER A 563 -22.67 2.96 20.98
N ARG A 564 -23.95 3.24 20.69
CA ARG A 564 -24.72 2.76 19.53
C ARG A 564 -25.25 3.84 18.56
N ARG A 565 -24.70 5.07 18.55
CA ARG A 565 -25.25 6.16 17.69
C ARG A 565 -24.17 7.00 16.98
N TRP A 566 -23.51 6.43 15.97
CA TRP A 566 -22.32 7.03 15.35
C TRP A 566 -22.57 8.40 14.68
N LEU A 567 -23.47 8.50 13.69
CA LEU A 567 -23.57 9.70 12.85
C LEU A 567 -24.07 10.94 13.61
N SER A 568 -25.11 10.81 14.43
CA SER A 568 -25.58 11.93 15.26
C SER A 568 -24.55 12.35 16.29
N ASN A 569 -23.78 11.41 16.86
CA ASN A 569 -22.70 11.73 17.79
C ASN A 569 -21.51 12.39 17.08
N TYR A 570 -21.18 11.93 15.87
CA TYR A 570 -20.13 12.53 15.02
C TYR A 570 -20.45 13.99 14.71
N ASN A 571 -21.65 14.26 14.18
CA ASN A 571 -22.10 15.63 13.90
C ASN A 571 -22.16 16.49 15.17
N ARG A 572 -22.58 15.92 16.31
CA ARG A 572 -22.56 16.61 17.60
C ARG A 572 -21.14 16.99 18.02
N ARG A 573 -20.19 16.07 17.93
CA ARG A 573 -18.78 16.33 18.26
C ARG A 573 -18.18 17.42 17.39
N ILE A 574 -18.48 17.44 16.08
CA ILE A 574 -18.05 18.54 15.20
C ILE A 574 -18.56 19.89 15.75
N ARG A 575 -19.84 19.99 16.11
CA ARG A 575 -20.40 21.24 16.66
C ARG A 575 -19.75 21.66 17.98
N GLU A 576 -19.45 20.70 18.85
CA GLU A 576 -18.89 20.95 20.17
C GLU A 576 -17.41 21.32 20.10
N GLU A 577 -16.61 20.57 19.34
CA GLU A 577 -15.15 20.71 19.28
C GLU A 577 -14.75 21.77 18.24
N VAL A 578 -15.12 21.57 16.96
CA VAL A 578 -14.78 22.49 15.86
C VAL A 578 -15.56 23.80 15.98
N GLY A 579 -16.84 23.73 16.39
CA GLY A 579 -17.66 24.92 16.59
C GLY A 579 -17.16 25.84 17.71
N ALA A 580 -16.61 25.28 18.79
CA ALA A 580 -15.98 26.07 19.83
C ALA A 580 -14.74 26.80 19.30
N GLU A 581 -13.91 26.12 18.50
CA GLU A 581 -12.70 26.69 17.93
C GLU A 581 -12.99 27.77 16.87
N LEU A 582 -13.97 27.54 15.99
CA LEU A 582 -14.44 28.56 15.01
C LEU A 582 -14.91 29.84 15.71
N LYS A 583 -15.67 29.71 16.80
CA LYS A 583 -16.09 30.85 17.63
C LYS A 583 -14.90 31.55 18.26
N ARG A 584 -13.96 30.79 18.84
CA ARG A 584 -12.76 31.35 19.48
C ARG A 584 -11.92 32.18 18.51
N ARG A 585 -11.88 31.77 17.23
CA ARG A 585 -11.18 32.48 16.15
C ARG A 585 -12.03 33.50 15.40
N LEU A 586 -13.25 33.78 15.85
CA LEU A 586 -14.18 34.73 15.24
C LEU A 586 -14.55 34.41 13.78
N LYS A 587 -14.41 33.15 13.34
CA LYS A 587 -14.76 32.67 12.00
C LYS A 587 -16.27 32.37 11.94
N MET A 588 -17.09 33.41 12.11
CA MET A 588 -18.53 33.24 12.35
C MET A 588 -19.31 32.76 11.11
N LYS A 589 -18.90 33.14 9.89
CA LYS A 589 -19.49 32.60 8.65
C LYS A 589 -19.37 31.07 8.61
N ALA A 590 -18.15 30.57 8.73
CA ALA A 590 -17.84 29.14 8.79
C ALA A 590 -18.55 28.44 9.98
N PHE A 591 -18.67 29.11 11.13
CA PHE A 591 -19.43 28.58 12.27
C PHE A 591 -20.90 28.31 11.92
N TYR A 592 -21.60 29.29 11.33
CA TYR A 592 -23.01 29.11 10.97
C TYR A 592 -23.20 28.08 9.86
N TRP A 593 -22.30 28.09 8.87
CA TRP A 593 -22.25 27.06 7.83
C TRP A 593 -22.12 25.66 8.43
N MET A 594 -21.14 25.44 9.31
CA MET A 594 -20.90 24.16 9.97
C MET A 594 -22.09 23.74 10.83
N MET A 595 -22.71 24.65 11.58
CA MET A 595 -23.91 24.35 12.37
C MET A 595 -25.09 23.89 11.51
N MET A 596 -25.27 24.48 10.32
CA MET A 596 -26.29 24.08 9.36
C MET A 596 -26.00 22.70 8.77
N LYS A 597 -24.78 22.47 8.28
CA LYS A 597 -24.40 21.20 7.62
C LYS A 597 -24.34 20.02 8.59
N THR A 598 -24.18 20.27 9.88
CA THR A 598 -24.17 19.24 10.92
C THR A 598 -25.51 19.07 11.62
N ALA A 599 -26.57 19.78 11.23
CA ALA A 599 -27.88 19.70 11.88
C ALA A 599 -28.35 18.24 12.06
N THR A 600 -29.04 17.98 13.18
CA THR A 600 -29.56 16.63 13.45
C THR A 600 -30.55 16.26 12.36
N ILE A 601 -30.33 15.12 11.70
CA ILE A 601 -31.27 14.58 10.72
C ILE A 601 -32.57 14.23 11.48
N PRO A 602 -33.73 14.81 11.12
CA PRO A 602 -34.99 14.56 11.81
C PRO A 602 -35.33 13.06 11.78
N GLU A 603 -35.58 12.49 12.96
CA GLU A 603 -36.21 11.17 13.05
C GLU A 603 -37.66 11.35 12.58
N THR A 604 -37.99 10.92 11.37
CA THR A 604 -39.39 10.89 10.93
C THR A 604 -40.16 9.90 11.80
N SER A 605 -41.01 10.43 12.68
CA SER A 605 -42.00 9.68 13.44
C SER A 605 -43.11 9.18 12.52
N SER A 606 -42.94 8.00 11.93
CA SER A 606 -43.98 7.01 11.55
C SER A 606 -43.46 6.02 10.49
N SER A 607 -42.49 5.20 10.89
CA SER A 607 -42.22 3.83 10.38
C SER A 607 -40.86 3.36 10.89
N SER A 608 -40.63 3.47 12.19
CA SER A 608 -39.50 2.84 12.86
C SER A 608 -39.74 1.33 13.01
N GLN A 609 -39.88 0.65 11.88
CA GLN A 609 -39.53 -0.76 11.73
C GLN A 609 -38.57 -0.84 10.52
N ASP A 610 -37.34 -1.21 10.84
CA ASP A 610 -36.33 -1.78 9.94
C ASP A 610 -35.66 -0.87 8.90
N PHE A 611 -34.66 -0.09 9.34
CA PHE A 611 -33.51 0.28 8.49
C PHE A 611 -32.20 -0.44 8.88
N PHE A 612 -32.28 -1.37 9.83
CA PHE A 612 -31.33 -2.45 10.07
C PHE A 612 -32.17 -3.69 10.41
N PRO A 613 -32.19 -4.77 9.62
CA PRO A 613 -32.77 -6.01 10.10
C PRO A 613 -31.88 -6.55 11.21
N ASP A 614 -32.43 -6.69 12.42
CA ASP A 614 -31.88 -7.52 13.50
C ASP A 614 -31.58 -8.92 12.96
N TYR A 615 -30.31 -9.19 12.64
CA TYR A 615 -29.90 -10.52 12.17
C TYR A 615 -29.56 -11.50 13.29
N TYR A 616 -29.84 -11.17 14.55
CA TYR A 616 -29.77 -12.12 15.66
C TYR A 616 -30.95 -11.95 16.60
N SER A 617 -31.76 -13.01 16.70
CA SER A 617 -32.85 -13.25 17.67
C SER A 617 -34.29 -13.18 17.15
N ARG A 618 -34.63 -13.94 16.09
CA ARG A 618 -35.90 -14.71 16.03
C ARG A 618 -35.70 -16.00 15.24
N SER A 619 -35.37 -17.06 15.94
CA SER A 619 -35.53 -18.43 15.47
C SER A 619 -37.02 -18.80 15.48
N THR A 620 -37.68 -18.70 14.33
CA THR A 620 -38.78 -19.60 13.89
C THR A 620 -38.87 -19.61 12.35
N PRO A 621 -39.19 -20.74 11.71
CA PRO A 621 -38.59 -21.11 10.44
C PRO A 621 -39.48 -20.79 9.23
N SER A 622 -38.97 -19.98 8.30
CA SER A 622 -39.61 -19.70 6.99
C SER A 622 -38.78 -20.20 5.79
N ALA A 623 -37.55 -20.68 6.02
CA ALA A 623 -36.70 -21.26 4.96
C ALA A 623 -36.91 -22.77 4.73
N THR A 624 -37.75 -23.44 5.52
CA THR A 624 -38.04 -24.87 5.36
C THR A 624 -39.08 -25.16 4.28
N ARG A 625 -39.85 -24.18 3.77
CA ARG A 625 -40.91 -24.46 2.77
C ARG A 625 -40.45 -24.53 1.32
N GLN A 626 -39.34 -23.91 0.92
CA GLN A 626 -38.82 -24.06 -0.46
C GLN A 626 -37.77 -25.17 -0.59
N PHE A 627 -36.98 -25.43 0.47
CA PHE A 627 -36.06 -26.57 0.48
C PHE A 627 -36.79 -27.91 0.65
N HIS A 628 -37.89 -27.96 1.43
CA HIS A 628 -38.69 -29.19 1.51
C HIS A 628 -39.52 -29.46 0.26
N VAL A 629 -39.94 -28.44 -0.51
CA VAL A 629 -40.61 -28.69 -1.79
C VAL A 629 -39.62 -29.25 -2.82
N LEU A 630 -38.37 -28.78 -2.85
CA LEU A 630 -37.36 -29.34 -3.75
C LEU A 630 -36.90 -30.75 -3.32
N VAL A 631 -36.71 -30.99 -2.02
CA VAL A 631 -36.31 -32.31 -1.49
C VAL A 631 -37.46 -33.32 -1.56
N VAL A 632 -38.72 -32.90 -1.40
CA VAL A 632 -39.89 -33.78 -1.58
C VAL A 632 -40.14 -34.08 -3.05
N ILE A 633 -39.88 -33.15 -3.98
CA ILE A 633 -39.99 -33.42 -5.43
C ILE A 633 -38.89 -34.39 -5.89
N VAL A 634 -37.64 -34.24 -5.41
CA VAL A 634 -36.53 -35.16 -5.74
C VAL A 634 -36.71 -36.54 -5.08
N ALA A 635 -37.22 -36.59 -3.84
CA ALA A 635 -37.54 -37.86 -3.16
C ALA A 635 -38.77 -38.55 -3.78
N ALA A 636 -39.80 -37.82 -4.19
CA ALA A 636 -40.94 -38.38 -4.90
C ALA A 636 -40.56 -38.90 -6.29
N TYR A 637 -39.63 -38.24 -7.00
CA TYR A 637 -39.13 -38.74 -8.29
C TYR A 637 -38.32 -40.03 -8.13
N HIS A 638 -37.51 -40.16 -7.07
CA HIS A 638 -36.77 -41.39 -6.79
C HIS A 638 -37.62 -42.52 -6.18
N VAL A 639 -38.68 -42.21 -5.43
CA VAL A 639 -39.61 -43.22 -4.89
C VAL A 639 -40.60 -43.69 -5.96
N VAL A 640 -41.05 -42.83 -6.89
CA VAL A 640 -41.93 -43.23 -8.01
C VAL A 640 -41.15 -43.99 -9.09
N ALA A 641 -39.87 -43.65 -9.33
CA ALA A 641 -38.99 -44.44 -10.19
C ALA A 641 -38.62 -45.81 -9.56
N SER A 642 -38.66 -45.94 -8.24
CA SER A 642 -38.41 -47.23 -7.54
C SER A 642 -39.68 -48.09 -7.36
N PHE A 643 -40.86 -47.55 -7.66
CA PHE A 643 -42.14 -48.29 -7.61
C PHE A 643 -42.68 -48.69 -8.99
N THR A 644 -42.01 -48.30 -10.09
CA THR A 644 -42.36 -48.74 -11.45
C THR A 644 -41.58 -49.97 -11.93
N GLU A 645 -40.73 -50.58 -11.08
CA GLU A 645 -40.06 -51.88 -11.33
C GLU A 645 -40.48 -53.01 -10.38
N MET A 646 -41.63 -52.91 -9.72
CA MET A 646 -42.29 -54.06 -9.06
C MET A 646 -43.80 -54.07 -9.33
N HIS A 647 -44.16 -54.38 -10.57
CA HIS A 647 -45.36 -55.12 -11.04
C HIS A 647 -45.67 -54.76 -12.49
N ASN A 648 -44.85 -55.26 -13.41
CA ASN A 648 -45.23 -56.06 -14.58
C ASN A 648 -44.01 -56.38 -15.43
#